data_AF-A0A4R4Y7D7-F1
#
_entry.id   AF-A0A4R4Y7D7-F1
#
_cell.length_a   1.000
_cell.length_b   1.000
_cell.length_c   1.000
_cell.angle_alpha   90.00
_cell.angle_beta   90.00
_cell.angle_gamma   90.00
#
_symmetry.space_group_name_H-M   'P 1'
#
loop_
_entity.id
_entity.type
_entity.pdbx_description
1 polymer ?
#
loop_
_entity_poly.entity_id
_entity_poly.type
_entity_poly.pdbx_seq_one_letter_code
_entity_poly.pdbx_strand_id
1 'polypeptide(L)'
;MFDRDAYRRDVLDAARARGNAPPADLLARYALPGEARDRDQDGRQVAARLAEVVAYWRTLRQQKKTYAKLIDALLIEHAGLDRAGLLTRDGLTEETRRRVDEATEWLTRQAGTLAETTTGINRAAFDVLLNGAGGACSDARVRKILADRGVRVVETAWELPDTAPPAYRTLSAGLRQLRLRLSAEAVVGADAVARGFRLRDGFRLVTASPAGPAGPLTAQMIAAAVERSAGRARDEGKAALDGVLSALAEAAREPGRLDDLLLWEVMEVLRPGAEAGLAAKVLAGQAADLGLVRGEAEELAMAMAARGGRPGGVAGQVEEALRDGRLREAERLLPGLPADAPPELRAEVEEAARRVAGWLAEAARERTAGRTEAAAELLDRAARTAADDDGIAERLRALPPPPPGDVRVGAERGRVTIAWTPGPARVGPVRYRVVRSAGAPASGAAAGTPVGETDANELHDPDPPAAQELHYSVFAGRAEGIWSAPAAGRPVTLLPEVEEPSVVASPGEVAVSWRLPKGATGAVATRLGDGGADRRLARVDRSGFVDADVRPGRTYRYRVQASYERSDGTRVLSKGVVVTGLPESPPSAVSDLSVELPAAGRQAATISWTAPSGGRVMIRTSDAPPPWPPGTLLAADDVERYGREVRGAAVPASGGRMTLRTPVDGVTSAHFVAVTVGAGQALVGPSAVLVTVEPVRELDVRRVGDTAVLSWIWPDGARYAEVVWAPADLAGSALGDPDAWTAASVSECRRRAYEDDGCRLDVGPGAALVAVRTLARDENKGGAVRSRPVLGSVPAREAEVRYRFRAARRRRRGAAVLELTADQRTRLPPLVVVHRAGDVLPLRPEQGDVIHEIPARDLDPETPLTLRFEIPGGARRFRLACFPAPGAASGGTGAVTLRRDPRSW
;
A
#
# COMPACT_ATOMS: atom_id res chain seq x y z
N MET A 1 51.85 -46.11 69.49
CA MET A 1 52.86 -45.05 69.70
C MET A 1 52.23 -43.72 69.28
N PHE A 2 52.42 -42.64 70.04
CA PHE A 2 51.82 -41.32 69.74
C PHE A 2 52.60 -40.62 68.62
N ASP A 3 51.94 -40.39 67.48
CA ASP A 3 52.51 -39.63 66.36
C ASP A 3 52.38 -38.13 66.62
N ARG A 4 53.49 -37.50 67.01
CA ARG A 4 53.57 -36.07 67.36
C ARG A 4 53.39 -35.16 66.14
N ASP A 5 53.83 -35.57 64.95
CA ASP A 5 53.75 -34.73 63.76
C ASP A 5 52.34 -34.77 63.14
N ALA A 6 51.69 -35.94 63.12
CA ALA A 6 50.27 -36.04 62.76
C ALA A 6 49.40 -35.26 63.75
N TYR A 7 49.59 -35.46 65.06
CA TYR A 7 48.83 -34.73 66.08
C TYR A 7 49.02 -33.21 66.00
N ARG A 8 50.25 -32.73 65.75
CA ARG A 8 50.48 -31.29 65.57
C ARG A 8 49.69 -30.74 64.38
N ARG A 9 49.74 -31.41 63.22
CA ARG A 9 49.03 -30.95 62.01
C ARG A 9 47.51 -31.00 62.19
N ASP A 10 47.01 -32.14 62.66
CA ASP A 10 45.58 -32.45 62.60
C ASP A 10 44.79 -31.81 63.76
N VAL A 11 45.45 -31.57 64.90
CA VAL A 11 44.80 -31.06 66.11
C VAL A 11 45.28 -29.66 66.47
N LEU A 12 46.59 -29.42 66.57
CA LEU A 12 47.12 -28.14 67.06
C LEU A 12 47.15 -27.04 65.98
N ASP A 13 47.56 -27.35 64.76
CA ASP A 13 47.57 -26.39 63.65
C ASP A 13 46.14 -26.03 63.24
N ALA A 14 45.22 -27.02 63.23
CA ALA A 14 43.79 -26.79 63.02
C ALA A 14 43.18 -25.88 64.09
N ALA A 15 43.49 -26.11 65.37
CA ALA A 15 43.04 -25.25 66.48
C ALA A 15 43.62 -23.83 66.40
N ARG A 16 44.88 -23.68 65.98
CA ARG A 16 45.50 -22.36 65.77
C ARG A 16 44.85 -21.60 64.62
N ALA A 17 44.53 -22.28 63.51
CA ALA A 17 43.82 -21.68 62.39
C ALA A 17 42.42 -21.16 62.80
N ARG A 18 41.81 -21.77 63.82
CA ARG A 18 40.54 -21.36 64.43
C ARG A 18 40.70 -20.42 65.63
N GLY A 19 41.75 -19.58 65.63
CA GLY A 19 41.93 -18.54 66.63
C GLY A 19 42.56 -18.97 67.97
N ASN A 20 43.28 -20.11 68.00
CA ASN A 20 43.88 -20.68 69.22
C ASN A 20 42.85 -21.21 70.24
N ALA A 21 41.66 -21.59 69.79
CA ALA A 21 40.67 -22.24 70.65
C ALA A 21 41.01 -23.73 70.88
N PRO A 22 41.03 -24.22 72.13
CA PRO A 22 41.20 -25.64 72.43
C PRO A 22 40.16 -26.53 71.72
N PRO A 23 40.55 -27.66 71.06
CA PRO A 23 39.61 -28.53 70.37
C PRO A 23 38.53 -29.07 71.32
N ALA A 24 37.25 -28.84 71.05
CA ALA A 24 36.18 -29.25 71.96
C ALA A 24 35.96 -30.77 72.06
N ASP A 25 36.34 -31.53 71.02
CA ASP A 25 36.42 -32.99 71.09
C ASP A 25 37.60 -33.37 71.98
N LEU A 26 37.30 -33.81 73.21
CA LEU A 26 38.33 -34.13 74.19
C LEU A 26 39.06 -35.44 73.85
N LEU A 27 38.45 -36.35 73.11
CA LEU A 27 39.12 -37.58 72.66
C LEU A 27 40.18 -37.26 71.62
N ALA A 28 39.82 -36.44 70.62
CA ALA A 28 40.77 -35.94 69.63
C ALA A 28 41.85 -35.05 70.26
N ARG A 29 41.46 -34.17 71.20
CA ARG A 29 42.38 -33.30 71.95
C ARG A 29 43.47 -34.10 72.65
N TYR A 30 43.14 -35.22 73.27
CA TYR A 30 44.10 -36.09 73.95
C TYR A 30 44.61 -37.26 73.10
N ALA A 31 44.37 -37.23 71.78
CA ALA A 31 44.80 -38.27 70.84
C ALA A 31 44.41 -39.69 71.27
N LEU A 32 43.19 -39.86 71.79
CA LEU A 32 42.63 -41.14 72.21
C LEU A 32 41.91 -41.81 71.02
N PRO A 33 42.12 -43.13 70.79
CA PRO A 33 41.39 -43.87 69.75
C PRO A 33 39.92 -44.06 70.14
N GLY A 34 39.05 -44.23 69.13
CA GLY A 34 37.59 -44.21 69.27
C GLY A 34 36.94 -45.47 69.88
N GLU A 35 37.64 -46.61 70.00
CA GLU A 35 37.06 -47.83 70.59
C GLU A 35 38.00 -48.49 71.62
N ALA A 36 37.42 -48.93 72.73
CA ALA A 36 38.08 -49.73 73.77
C ALA A 36 37.79 -51.21 73.55
N ARG A 37 38.81 -52.08 73.55
CA ARG A 37 38.60 -53.55 73.49
C ARG A 37 38.42 -54.20 74.88
N ASP A 38 38.83 -53.53 75.97
CA ASP A 38 38.76 -54.02 77.36
C ASP A 38 38.79 -52.84 78.36
N ARG A 39 37.86 -52.78 79.34
CA ARG A 39 37.63 -51.60 80.22
C ARG A 39 38.73 -51.38 81.27
N ASP A 40 39.31 -52.44 81.84
CA ASP A 40 40.30 -52.30 82.93
C ASP A 40 41.70 -51.93 82.43
N GLN A 41 42.04 -52.39 81.22
CA GLN A 41 43.28 -52.01 80.55
C GLN A 41 43.20 -50.56 80.02
N ASP A 42 41.99 -50.09 79.76
CA ASP A 42 41.73 -48.79 79.16
C ASP A 42 42.07 -47.62 80.08
N GLY A 43 41.72 -47.69 81.37
CA GLY A 43 42.02 -46.62 82.33
C GLY A 43 43.52 -46.32 82.44
N ARG A 44 44.37 -47.36 82.44
CA ARG A 44 45.83 -47.21 82.45
C ARG A 44 46.38 -46.68 81.12
N GLN A 45 45.82 -47.10 79.99
CA GLN A 45 46.24 -46.62 78.67
C GLN A 45 45.83 -45.15 78.44
N VAL A 46 44.65 -44.75 78.90
CA VAL A 46 44.17 -43.35 78.87
C VAL A 46 45.06 -42.48 79.74
N ALA A 47 45.34 -42.87 80.98
CA ALA A 47 46.23 -42.10 81.87
C ALA A 47 47.64 -41.92 81.27
N ALA A 48 48.21 -42.98 80.68
CA ALA A 48 49.50 -42.92 80.02
C ALA A 48 49.49 -41.97 78.80
N ARG A 49 48.43 -42.02 77.96
CA ARG A 49 48.30 -41.15 76.79
C ARG A 49 48.08 -39.68 77.19
N LEU A 50 47.29 -39.41 78.23
CA LEU A 50 47.10 -38.06 78.78
C LEU A 50 48.44 -37.46 79.23
N ALA A 51 49.24 -38.22 79.98
CA ALA A 51 50.56 -37.80 80.41
C ALA A 51 51.51 -37.52 79.23
N GLU A 52 51.49 -38.38 78.20
CA GLU A 52 52.30 -38.24 76.98
C GLU A 52 51.95 -36.97 76.19
N VAL A 53 50.65 -36.67 76.02
CA VAL A 53 50.17 -35.48 75.29
C VAL A 53 50.45 -34.20 76.08
N VAL A 54 50.23 -34.19 77.39
CA VAL A 54 50.50 -33.01 78.24
C VAL A 54 51.99 -32.71 78.32
N ALA A 55 52.84 -33.74 78.40
CA ALA A 55 54.29 -33.59 78.30
C ALA A 55 54.68 -32.95 76.97
N TYR A 56 54.09 -33.43 75.86
CA TYR A 56 54.32 -32.86 74.54
C TYR A 56 53.89 -31.38 74.45
N TRP A 57 52.73 -31.01 74.99
CA TRP A 57 52.29 -29.61 75.06
C TRP A 57 53.29 -28.74 75.82
N ARG A 58 53.75 -29.18 77.01
CA ARG A 58 54.74 -28.43 77.80
C ARG A 58 56.06 -28.23 77.05
N THR A 59 56.53 -29.26 76.36
CA THR A 59 57.73 -29.16 75.51
C THR A 59 57.52 -28.19 74.33
N LEU A 60 56.38 -28.29 73.64
CA LEU A 60 56.08 -27.46 72.48
C LEU A 60 55.93 -25.97 72.85
N ARG A 61 55.38 -25.68 74.03
CA ARG A 61 55.28 -24.32 74.60
C ARG A 61 56.64 -23.65 74.73
N GLN A 62 57.63 -24.40 75.18
CA GLN A 62 59.00 -23.90 75.38
C GLN A 62 59.74 -23.74 74.05
N GLN A 63 59.53 -24.65 73.10
CA GLN A 63 60.27 -24.70 71.83
C GLN A 63 59.71 -23.77 70.75
N LYS A 64 58.39 -23.52 70.72
CA LYS A 64 57.74 -22.74 69.65
C LYS A 64 56.76 -21.72 70.23
N LYS A 65 57.19 -20.44 70.30
CA LYS A 65 56.38 -19.31 70.78
C LYS A 65 55.02 -19.19 70.08
N THR A 66 54.94 -19.61 68.81
CA THR A 66 53.71 -19.58 68.00
C THR A 66 52.53 -20.38 68.60
N TYR A 67 52.79 -21.42 69.41
CA TYR A 67 51.72 -22.22 70.04
C TYR A 67 51.47 -21.87 71.50
N ALA A 68 52.23 -20.93 72.08
CA ALA A 68 52.22 -20.69 73.52
C ALA A 68 50.82 -20.33 74.05
N LYS A 69 50.08 -19.46 73.35
CA LYS A 69 48.71 -19.06 73.74
C LYS A 69 47.73 -20.24 73.74
N LEU A 70 47.73 -21.05 72.68
CA LEU A 70 46.87 -22.24 72.57
C LEU A 70 47.20 -23.27 73.65
N ILE A 71 48.49 -23.51 73.89
CA ILE A 71 48.94 -24.48 74.90
C ILE A 71 48.60 -24.01 76.31
N ASP A 72 48.72 -22.72 76.60
CA ASP A 72 48.30 -22.17 77.90
C ASP A 72 46.81 -22.44 78.14
N ALA A 73 45.96 -22.20 77.14
CA ALA A 73 44.53 -22.52 77.22
C ALA A 73 44.29 -24.04 77.42
N LEU A 74 45.00 -24.90 76.68
CA LEU A 74 44.90 -26.36 76.82
C LEU A 74 45.31 -26.85 78.21
N LEU A 75 46.39 -26.31 78.79
CA LEU A 75 46.86 -26.67 80.12
C LEU A 75 45.92 -26.18 81.23
N ILE A 76 45.35 -24.99 81.08
CA ILE A 76 44.35 -24.46 82.00
C ILE A 76 43.09 -25.34 82.00
N GLU A 77 42.57 -25.67 80.82
CA GLU A 77 41.40 -26.56 80.70
C GLU A 77 41.70 -27.98 81.19
N HIS A 78 42.90 -28.51 80.92
CA HIS A 78 43.33 -29.81 81.43
C HIS A 78 43.31 -29.86 82.96
N ALA A 79 43.86 -28.84 83.63
CA ALA A 79 43.82 -28.73 85.09
C ALA A 79 42.38 -28.56 85.64
N GLY A 80 41.48 -27.97 84.85
CA GLY A 80 40.05 -27.93 85.16
C GLY A 80 39.41 -29.32 85.12
N LEU A 81 39.64 -30.08 84.04
CA LEU A 81 39.12 -31.44 83.86
C LEU A 81 39.66 -32.41 84.91
N ASP A 82 40.93 -32.26 85.30
CA ASP A 82 41.56 -33.05 86.36
C ASP A 82 40.88 -32.83 87.72
N ARG A 83 40.68 -31.56 88.11
CA ARG A 83 39.98 -31.20 89.34
C ARG A 83 38.53 -31.69 89.37
N ALA A 84 37.88 -31.75 88.22
CA ALA A 84 36.52 -32.27 88.08
C ALA A 84 36.45 -33.80 88.04
N GLY A 85 37.59 -34.51 88.05
CA GLY A 85 37.63 -35.98 87.96
C GLY A 85 37.24 -36.53 86.60
N LEU A 86 37.28 -35.72 85.54
CA LEU A 86 36.77 -36.05 84.21
C LEU A 86 37.84 -36.64 83.27
N LEU A 87 39.09 -36.79 83.72
CA LEU A 87 40.20 -37.37 82.94
C LEU A 87 40.13 -38.91 82.81
N THR A 88 38.93 -39.43 82.57
CA THR A 88 38.66 -40.84 82.24
C THR A 88 38.02 -40.92 80.84
N ARG A 89 38.06 -42.06 80.15
CA ARG A 89 37.45 -42.14 78.80
C ARG A 89 35.95 -41.80 78.84
N ASP A 90 35.22 -42.36 79.80
CA ASP A 90 33.78 -42.09 79.94
C ASP A 90 33.52 -40.63 80.29
N GLY A 91 34.29 -40.06 81.23
CA GLY A 91 34.19 -38.66 81.62
C GLY A 91 34.50 -37.69 80.47
N LEU A 92 35.56 -37.95 79.69
CA LEU A 92 35.91 -37.15 78.52
C LEU A 92 34.87 -37.28 77.39
N THR A 93 34.27 -38.46 77.21
CA THR A 93 33.24 -38.72 76.19
C THR A 93 31.93 -38.02 76.55
N GLU A 94 31.50 -38.13 77.81
CA GLU A 94 30.30 -37.47 78.32
C GLU A 94 30.46 -35.94 78.34
N GLU A 95 31.61 -35.44 78.77
CA GLU A 95 31.94 -34.02 78.72
C GLU A 95 32.01 -33.50 77.28
N THR A 96 32.57 -34.28 76.34
CA THR A 96 32.55 -33.92 74.91
C THR A 96 31.12 -33.84 74.39
N ARG A 97 30.26 -34.81 74.74
CA ARG A 97 28.83 -34.80 74.37
C ARG A 97 28.12 -33.57 74.96
N ARG A 98 28.32 -33.29 76.26
CA ARG A 98 27.74 -32.13 76.94
C ARG A 98 28.13 -30.82 76.26
N ARG A 99 29.42 -30.65 75.92
CA ARG A 99 29.91 -29.46 75.19
C ARG A 99 29.28 -29.32 73.80
N VAL A 100 29.09 -30.43 73.08
CA VAL A 100 28.41 -30.44 71.77
C VAL A 100 26.93 -30.06 71.91
N ASP A 101 26.26 -30.56 72.93
CA ASP A 101 24.84 -30.27 73.20
C ASP A 101 24.66 -28.80 73.61
N GLU A 102 25.46 -28.29 74.55
CA GLU A 102 25.49 -26.88 74.96
C GLU A 102 25.76 -25.94 73.76
N ALA A 103 26.75 -26.28 72.93
CA ALA A 103 27.06 -25.52 71.71
C ALA A 103 25.91 -25.59 70.69
N THR A 104 25.26 -26.75 70.52
CA THR A 104 24.10 -26.92 69.64
C THR A 104 22.91 -26.08 70.12
N GLU A 105 22.63 -26.07 71.42
CA GLU A 105 21.57 -25.24 72.00
C GLU A 105 21.85 -23.75 71.85
N TRP A 106 23.08 -23.31 72.13
CA TRP A 106 23.49 -21.93 71.94
C TRP A 106 23.35 -21.51 70.47
N LEU A 107 23.85 -22.32 69.52
CA LEU A 107 23.71 -22.07 68.09
C LEU A 107 22.24 -22.03 67.67
N THR A 108 21.40 -22.92 68.20
CA THR A 108 19.97 -22.95 67.90
C THR A 108 19.27 -21.68 68.37
N ARG A 109 19.65 -21.15 69.55
CA ARG A 109 19.16 -19.84 70.04
C ARG A 109 19.61 -18.69 69.14
N GLN A 110 20.91 -18.63 68.80
CA GLN A 110 21.45 -17.60 67.91
C GLN A 110 20.81 -17.65 66.52
N ALA A 111 20.64 -18.84 65.94
CA ALA A 111 19.96 -19.04 64.66
C ALA A 111 18.50 -18.58 64.71
N GLY A 112 17.80 -18.80 65.83
CA GLY A 112 16.45 -18.28 66.05
C GLY A 112 16.39 -16.76 66.04
N THR A 113 17.27 -16.10 66.80
CA THR A 113 17.36 -14.62 66.82
C THR A 113 17.75 -14.04 65.47
N LEU A 114 18.64 -14.71 64.72
CA LEU A 114 18.98 -14.29 63.36
C LEU A 114 17.79 -14.42 62.41
N ALA A 115 17.02 -15.52 62.47
CA ALA A 115 15.86 -15.75 61.60
C ALA A 115 14.74 -14.69 61.75
N GLU A 116 14.68 -14.00 62.89
CA GLU A 116 13.77 -12.88 63.12
C GLU A 116 14.13 -11.66 62.28
N THR A 117 15.43 -11.41 62.06
CA THR A 117 15.94 -10.16 61.48
C THR A 117 16.54 -10.32 60.08
N THR A 118 17.01 -11.52 59.73
CA THR A 118 17.66 -11.84 58.46
C THR A 118 17.33 -13.25 58.00
N THR A 119 17.38 -13.47 56.68
CA THR A 119 17.26 -14.80 56.05
C THR A 119 18.63 -15.36 55.66
N GLY A 120 19.70 -14.59 55.85
CA GLY A 120 21.05 -15.05 55.63
C GLY A 120 22.10 -14.31 56.46
N ILE A 121 23.31 -14.83 56.43
CA ILE A 121 24.49 -14.21 57.02
C ILE A 121 25.67 -14.32 56.06
N ASN A 122 26.57 -13.34 56.11
CA ASN A 122 27.81 -13.41 55.34
C ASN A 122 28.81 -14.40 55.97
N ARG A 123 29.87 -14.71 55.22
CA ARG A 123 30.94 -15.61 55.69
C ARG A 123 31.55 -15.18 57.03
N ALA A 124 31.79 -13.89 57.23
CA ALA A 124 32.39 -13.38 58.45
C ALA A 124 31.51 -13.63 59.70
N ALA A 125 30.20 -13.38 59.59
CA ALA A 125 29.24 -13.66 60.66
C ALA A 125 29.08 -15.16 60.91
N PHE A 126 29.14 -15.99 59.86
CA PHE A 126 29.19 -17.44 60.00
C PHE A 126 30.44 -17.90 60.78
N ASP A 127 31.61 -17.35 60.46
CA ASP A 127 32.86 -17.67 61.17
C ASP A 127 32.81 -17.23 62.65
N VAL A 128 32.12 -16.14 62.98
CA VAL A 128 31.86 -15.74 64.38
C VAL A 128 31.03 -16.79 65.11
N LEU A 129 29.95 -17.30 64.50
CA LEU A 129 29.14 -18.37 65.12
C LEU A 129 29.92 -19.68 65.26
N LEU A 130 30.70 -20.03 64.23
CA LEU A 130 31.55 -21.23 64.23
C LEU A 130 32.60 -21.16 65.35
N ASN A 131 33.22 -20.00 65.55
CA ASN A 131 34.19 -19.77 66.62
C ASN A 131 33.51 -19.69 67.99
N GLY A 132 32.32 -19.07 68.08
CA GLY A 132 31.52 -18.97 69.31
C GLY A 132 31.05 -20.33 69.83
N ALA A 133 30.86 -21.31 68.96
CA ALA A 133 30.58 -22.70 69.32
C ALA A 133 31.81 -23.45 69.88
N GLY A 134 32.95 -22.78 70.09
CA GLY A 134 34.15 -23.33 70.74
C GLY A 134 34.80 -24.50 70.00
N GLY A 135 34.50 -24.68 68.71
CA GLY A 135 34.96 -25.82 67.92
C GLY A 135 34.27 -27.15 68.25
N ALA A 136 33.17 -27.16 69.02
CA ALA A 136 32.39 -28.36 69.35
C ALA A 136 31.52 -28.84 68.19
N CYS A 137 31.08 -27.93 67.32
CA CYS A 137 30.31 -28.26 66.13
C CYS A 137 31.19 -28.15 64.87
N SER A 138 31.00 -29.09 63.92
CA SER A 138 31.61 -28.99 62.59
C SER A 138 30.90 -27.93 61.75
N ASP A 139 31.60 -27.37 60.76
CA ASP A 139 31.04 -26.41 59.78
C ASP A 139 29.70 -26.92 59.20
N ALA A 140 29.67 -28.18 58.74
CA ALA A 140 28.46 -28.81 58.19
C ALA A 140 27.30 -28.84 59.20
N ARG A 141 27.58 -29.04 60.49
CA ARG A 141 26.56 -29.04 61.55
C ARG A 141 26.05 -27.63 61.84
N VAL A 142 26.92 -26.62 61.87
CA VAL A 142 26.50 -25.21 62.02
C VAL A 142 25.64 -24.78 60.83
N ARG A 143 26.05 -25.09 59.60
CA ARG A 143 25.27 -24.84 58.38
C ARG A 143 23.89 -25.51 58.45
N LYS A 144 23.83 -26.77 58.91
CA LYS A 144 22.56 -27.48 59.09
C LYS A 144 21.65 -26.78 60.10
N ILE A 145 22.16 -26.40 61.27
CA ILE A 145 21.38 -25.71 62.31
C ILE A 145 20.82 -24.37 61.80
N LEU A 146 21.63 -23.60 61.06
CA LEU A 146 21.18 -22.35 60.43
C LEU A 146 20.11 -22.60 59.37
N ALA A 147 20.31 -23.59 58.50
CA ALA A 147 19.36 -23.96 57.45
C ALA A 147 18.02 -24.46 58.01
N ASP A 148 18.03 -25.26 59.10
CA ASP A 148 16.83 -25.74 59.80
C ASP A 148 15.98 -24.59 60.37
N ARG A 149 16.59 -23.41 60.57
CA ARG A 149 15.91 -22.16 60.98
C ARG A 149 15.70 -21.17 59.83
N GLY A 150 15.98 -21.57 58.58
CA GLY A 150 15.80 -20.73 57.40
C GLY A 150 16.85 -19.64 57.20
N VAL A 151 18.03 -19.75 57.84
CA VAL A 151 19.15 -18.82 57.67
C VAL A 151 20.20 -19.43 56.74
N ARG A 152 20.44 -18.79 55.59
CA ARG A 152 21.44 -19.19 54.61
C ARG A 152 22.80 -18.54 54.87
N VAL A 153 23.89 -19.23 54.55
CA VAL A 153 25.22 -18.63 54.49
C VAL A 153 25.48 -18.13 53.07
N VAL A 154 25.82 -16.85 52.93
CA VAL A 154 26.24 -16.22 51.67
C VAL A 154 27.76 -16.14 51.66
N GLU A 155 28.37 -16.98 50.83
CA GLU A 155 29.83 -17.13 50.78
C GLU A 155 30.53 -15.91 50.15
N THR A 156 29.91 -15.29 49.15
CA THR A 156 30.48 -14.14 48.43
C THR A 156 29.63 -12.89 48.66
N ALA A 157 30.23 -11.89 49.33
CA ALA A 157 29.62 -10.59 49.52
C ALA A 157 29.27 -9.95 48.16
N TRP A 158 28.14 -9.24 48.11
CA TRP A 158 27.75 -8.47 46.94
C TRP A 158 28.51 -7.14 46.96
N GLU A 159 29.32 -6.87 45.94
CA GLU A 159 30.01 -5.59 45.79
C GLU A 159 29.01 -4.53 45.34
N LEU A 160 28.82 -3.50 46.15
CA LEU A 160 27.91 -2.40 45.86
C LEU A 160 28.70 -1.16 45.44
N PRO A 161 28.26 -0.42 44.41
CA PRO A 161 28.88 0.83 44.00
C PRO A 161 28.89 1.86 45.15
N ASP A 162 29.99 2.60 45.27
CA ASP A 162 30.15 3.65 46.29
C ASP A 162 29.66 5.03 45.83
N THR A 163 29.61 5.27 44.52
CA THR A 163 29.32 6.58 43.94
C THR A 163 28.19 6.49 42.92
N ALA A 164 27.37 7.55 42.87
CA ALA A 164 26.26 7.63 41.94
C ALA A 164 26.75 7.70 40.49
N PRO A 165 26.21 6.87 39.58
CA PRO A 165 26.51 6.98 38.16
C PRO A 165 26.11 8.38 37.61
N PRO A 166 26.90 8.99 36.68
CA PRO A 166 26.65 10.35 36.20
C PRO A 166 25.24 10.59 35.63
N ALA A 167 24.66 9.58 34.99
CA ALA A 167 23.32 9.63 34.37
C ALA A 167 22.16 9.57 35.38
N TYR A 168 22.43 9.21 36.64
CA TYR A 168 21.38 8.96 37.64
C TYR A 168 20.55 10.21 37.99
N ARG A 169 21.17 11.40 38.06
CA ARG A 169 20.45 12.65 38.40
C ARG A 169 19.32 12.93 37.41
N THR A 170 19.63 12.95 36.12
CA THR A 170 18.66 13.16 35.03
C THR A 170 17.57 12.08 35.04
N LEU A 171 17.96 10.83 35.28
CA LEU A 171 17.05 9.69 35.35
C LEU A 171 16.06 9.81 36.53
N SER A 172 16.55 10.13 37.73
CA SER A 172 15.75 10.19 38.96
C SER A 172 14.64 11.25 38.90
N ALA A 173 14.90 12.40 38.26
CA ALA A 173 13.89 13.44 38.07
C ALA A 173 12.75 12.95 37.16
N GLY A 174 13.08 12.27 36.05
CA GLY A 174 12.10 11.71 35.13
C GLY A 174 11.26 10.59 35.74
N LEU A 175 11.86 9.71 36.54
CA LEU A 175 11.11 8.64 37.24
C LEU A 175 10.03 9.19 38.17
N ARG A 176 10.37 10.23 38.96
CA ARG A 176 9.41 10.87 39.88
C ARG A 176 8.24 11.50 39.12
N GLN A 177 8.51 12.19 38.02
CA GLN A 177 7.48 12.82 37.20
C GLN A 177 6.54 11.79 36.55
N LEU A 178 7.09 10.66 36.10
CA LEU A 178 6.34 9.57 35.47
C LEU A 178 5.72 8.57 36.46
N ARG A 179 6.04 8.69 37.75
CA ARG A 179 5.67 7.73 38.81
C ARG A 179 6.10 6.29 38.49
N LEU A 180 7.22 6.14 37.78
CA LEU A 180 7.86 4.84 37.56
C LEU A 180 8.71 4.48 38.76
N ARG A 181 8.75 3.20 39.13
CA ARG A 181 9.56 2.74 40.27
C ARG A 181 11.01 2.51 39.86
N LEU A 182 11.21 2.03 38.64
CA LEU A 182 12.52 1.76 38.03
C LEU A 182 12.49 2.19 36.56
N SER A 183 13.62 2.63 36.04
CA SER A 183 13.76 3.06 34.65
C SER A 183 13.54 1.94 33.64
N ALA A 184 13.83 0.69 34.03
CA ALA A 184 13.52 -0.49 33.22
C ALA A 184 12.02 -0.59 32.86
N GLU A 185 11.12 -0.09 33.72
CA GLU A 185 9.67 -0.07 33.46
C GLU A 185 9.33 0.77 32.21
N ALA A 186 10.13 1.80 31.88
CA ALA A 186 9.97 2.62 30.68
C ALA A 186 10.27 1.86 29.38
N VAL A 187 11.11 0.81 29.45
CA VAL A 187 11.55 0.05 28.28
C VAL A 187 10.70 -1.21 28.09
N VAL A 188 10.51 -1.98 29.16
CA VAL A 188 9.91 -3.32 29.11
C VAL A 188 8.51 -3.41 29.73
N GLY A 189 8.06 -2.33 30.37
CA GLY A 189 6.78 -2.24 31.07
C GLY A 189 6.83 -2.70 32.53
N ALA A 190 6.01 -2.08 33.38
CA ALA A 190 5.95 -2.37 34.81
C ALA A 190 5.62 -3.84 35.11
N ASP A 191 4.71 -4.44 34.34
CA ASP A 191 4.33 -5.86 34.51
C ASP A 191 5.50 -6.81 34.27
N ALA A 192 6.40 -6.50 33.32
CA ALA A 192 7.54 -7.35 33.03
C ALA A 192 8.58 -7.31 34.16
N VAL A 193 8.83 -6.13 34.72
CA VAL A 193 9.71 -5.94 35.87
C VAL A 193 9.13 -6.63 37.11
N ALA A 194 7.83 -6.44 37.37
CA ALA A 194 7.14 -7.04 38.52
C ALA A 194 7.13 -8.59 38.49
N ARG A 195 7.19 -9.21 37.30
CA ARG A 195 7.28 -10.67 37.17
C ARG A 195 8.65 -11.25 37.56
N GLY A 196 9.69 -10.43 37.73
CA GLY A 196 10.98 -10.89 38.20
C GLY A 196 12.17 -10.39 37.38
N PHE A 197 13.20 -9.88 38.05
CA PHE A 197 14.53 -9.62 37.49
C PHE A 197 15.65 -10.02 38.46
N ARG A 198 16.88 -10.12 37.93
CA ARG A 198 18.14 -10.32 38.65
C ARG A 198 19.08 -9.13 38.40
N LEU A 199 20.02 -8.88 39.31
CA LEU A 199 21.00 -7.80 39.30
C LEU A 199 22.43 -8.27 39.53
N ARG A 200 22.66 -9.43 40.16
CA ARG A 200 24.01 -9.83 40.60
C ARG A 200 25.02 -9.93 39.45
N ASP A 201 24.56 -10.43 38.30
CA ASP A 201 25.35 -10.54 37.06
C ASP A 201 24.82 -9.58 35.98
N GLY A 202 24.41 -8.38 36.42
CA GLY A 202 23.73 -7.37 35.61
C GLY A 202 22.21 -7.51 35.60
N PHE A 203 21.52 -6.48 35.09
CA PHE A 203 20.06 -6.43 35.07
C PHE A 203 19.50 -7.41 34.04
N ARG A 204 18.78 -8.44 34.51
CA ARG A 204 18.25 -9.51 33.67
C ARG A 204 16.81 -9.86 34.03
N LEU A 205 15.90 -9.76 33.08
CA LEU A 205 14.52 -10.20 33.24
C LEU A 205 14.43 -11.72 33.31
N VAL A 206 13.61 -12.23 34.23
CA VAL A 206 13.35 -13.66 34.39
C VAL A 206 12.33 -14.17 33.37
N THR A 207 11.41 -13.30 32.94
CA THR A 207 10.37 -13.62 31.97
C THR A 207 10.47 -12.74 30.73
N ALA A 208 9.91 -13.21 29.62
CA ALA A 208 9.83 -12.39 28.42
C ALA A 208 8.94 -11.15 28.64
N SER A 209 9.24 -10.10 27.91
CA SER A 209 8.50 -8.86 27.87
C SER A 209 7.99 -8.58 26.44
N PRO A 210 7.02 -7.67 26.26
CA PRO A 210 6.64 -7.21 24.92
C PRO A 210 7.81 -6.59 24.13
N ALA A 211 8.86 -6.13 24.82
CA ALA A 211 10.04 -5.52 24.22
C ALA A 211 11.14 -6.54 23.83
N GLY A 212 11.09 -7.78 24.33
CA GLY A 212 12.12 -8.78 24.06
C GLY A 212 12.05 -10.03 24.96
N PRO A 213 12.89 -11.06 24.68
CA PRO A 213 12.91 -12.30 25.45
C PRO A 213 13.41 -12.07 26.89
N ALA A 214 13.25 -13.08 27.75
CA ALA A 214 13.90 -13.10 29.06
C ALA A 214 15.43 -12.97 28.87
N GLY A 215 16.11 -12.23 29.74
CA GLY A 215 17.53 -11.93 29.60
C GLY A 215 17.89 -10.48 29.88
N PRO A 216 19.10 -10.03 29.47
CA PRO A 216 19.60 -8.70 29.77
C PRO A 216 18.79 -7.60 29.08
N LEU A 217 18.70 -6.44 29.72
CA LEU A 217 18.18 -5.24 29.06
C LEU A 217 19.18 -4.77 27.99
N THR A 218 18.84 -4.94 26.71
CA THR A 218 19.77 -4.65 25.62
C THR A 218 19.65 -3.21 25.10
N ALA A 219 20.74 -2.68 24.53
CA ALA A 219 20.73 -1.39 23.82
C ALA A 219 19.67 -1.33 22.70
N GLN A 220 19.39 -2.46 22.04
CA GLN A 220 18.35 -2.56 21.02
C GLN A 220 16.94 -2.38 21.61
N MET A 221 16.66 -2.95 22.78
CA MET A 221 15.37 -2.77 23.46
C MET A 221 15.16 -1.31 23.88
N ILE A 222 16.23 -0.65 24.35
CA ILE A 222 16.23 0.78 24.71
C ILE A 222 16.01 1.64 23.46
N ALA A 223 16.73 1.38 22.36
CA ALA A 223 16.56 2.09 21.10
C ALA A 223 15.13 1.94 20.55
N ALA A 224 14.55 0.74 20.62
CA ALA A 224 13.17 0.51 20.23
C ALA A 224 12.17 1.28 21.13
N ALA A 225 12.47 1.45 22.43
CA ALA A 225 11.66 2.28 23.31
C ALA A 225 11.77 3.77 22.97
N VAL A 226 12.96 4.26 22.60
CA VAL A 226 13.19 5.63 22.10
C VAL A 226 12.37 5.87 20.82
N GLU A 227 12.39 4.94 19.87
CA GLU A 227 11.59 5.04 18.63
C GLU A 227 10.09 5.07 18.91
N ARG A 228 9.60 4.21 19.82
CA ARG A 228 8.19 4.25 20.27
C ARG A 228 7.83 5.59 20.92
N SER A 229 8.74 6.19 21.68
CA SER A 229 8.53 7.51 22.28
C SER A 229 8.50 8.63 21.24
N ALA A 230 9.34 8.55 20.20
CA ALA A 230 9.41 9.56 19.13
C ALA A 230 8.06 9.77 18.41
N GLY A 231 7.24 8.72 18.28
CA GLY A 231 5.90 8.78 17.69
C GLY A 231 4.78 9.27 18.61
N ARG A 232 5.04 9.56 19.89
CA ARG A 232 4.04 10.06 20.84
C ARG A 232 3.78 11.56 20.68
N ALA A 233 2.56 12.00 20.99
CA ALA A 233 2.18 13.40 21.06
C ALA A 233 3.05 14.15 22.09
N ARG A 234 3.43 15.40 21.79
CA ARG A 234 4.28 16.20 22.67
C ARG A 234 3.48 16.71 23.86
N ASP A 235 3.82 16.23 25.05
CA ASP A 235 3.35 16.70 26.35
C ASP A 235 4.48 16.63 27.40
N GLU A 236 4.21 17.10 28.62
CA GLU A 236 5.18 17.08 29.72
C GLU A 236 5.62 15.65 30.09
N GLY A 237 4.73 14.66 29.93
CA GLY A 237 5.04 13.24 30.16
C GLY A 237 6.02 12.68 29.12
N LYS A 238 5.91 13.10 27.86
CA LYS A 238 6.84 12.72 26.80
C LYS A 238 8.24 13.26 27.06
N ALA A 239 8.38 14.52 27.46
CA ALA A 239 9.70 15.11 27.75
C ALA A 239 10.41 14.36 28.89
N ALA A 240 9.67 14.01 29.95
CA ALA A 240 10.20 13.21 31.07
C ALA A 240 10.64 11.81 30.61
N LEU A 241 9.82 11.15 29.78
CA LEU A 241 10.12 9.82 29.24
C LEU A 241 11.33 9.84 28.32
N ASP A 242 11.43 10.81 27.43
CA ASP A 242 12.57 10.98 26.53
C ASP A 242 13.86 11.22 27.35
N GLY A 243 13.78 11.96 28.46
CA GLY A 243 14.90 12.13 29.40
C GLY A 243 15.36 10.81 30.04
N VAL A 244 14.44 9.99 30.53
CA VAL A 244 14.75 8.65 31.10
C VAL A 244 15.37 7.73 30.06
N LEU A 245 14.75 7.65 28.87
CA LEU A 245 15.25 6.80 27.79
C LEU A 245 16.61 7.27 27.26
N SER A 246 16.87 8.58 27.23
CA SER A 246 18.17 9.13 26.86
C SER A 246 19.25 8.76 27.87
N ALA A 247 18.97 8.83 29.18
CA ALA A 247 19.91 8.43 30.23
C ALA A 247 20.26 6.93 30.14
N LEU A 248 19.26 6.08 29.89
CA LEU A 248 19.45 4.66 29.65
C LEU A 248 20.27 4.38 28.39
N ALA A 249 19.97 5.08 27.29
CA ALA A 249 20.69 4.93 26.03
C ALA A 249 22.15 5.39 26.15
N GLU A 250 22.43 6.43 26.92
CA GLU A 250 23.79 6.88 27.21
C GLU A 250 24.56 5.85 28.03
N ALA A 251 23.96 5.33 29.11
CA ALA A 251 24.58 4.30 29.94
C ALA A 251 24.83 2.99 29.17
N ALA A 252 23.97 2.64 28.21
CA ALA A 252 24.10 1.45 27.38
C ALA A 252 25.25 1.49 26.36
N ARG A 253 25.92 2.64 26.16
CA ARG A 253 27.05 2.76 25.23
C ARG A 253 28.33 2.10 25.76
N GLU A 254 28.50 2.06 27.08
CA GLU A 254 29.67 1.49 27.73
C GLU A 254 29.27 0.17 28.42
N PRO A 255 30.03 -0.93 28.22
CA PRO A 255 29.76 -2.20 28.92
C PRO A 255 29.75 -2.01 30.45
N GLY A 256 28.75 -2.56 31.13
CA GLY A 256 28.62 -2.53 32.60
C GLY A 256 27.95 -1.28 33.18
N ARG A 257 28.03 -0.11 32.53
CA ARG A 257 27.45 1.13 33.08
C ARG A 257 25.93 1.11 33.20
N LEU A 258 25.24 0.44 32.27
CA LEU A 258 23.79 0.25 32.35
C LEU A 258 23.42 -0.61 33.57
N ASP A 259 24.18 -1.66 33.83
CA ASP A 259 23.96 -2.56 34.95
C ASP A 259 24.22 -1.83 36.28
N ASP A 260 25.29 -1.04 36.37
CA ASP A 260 25.59 -0.21 37.54
C ASP A 260 24.50 0.83 37.81
N LEU A 261 23.96 1.45 36.75
CA LEU A 261 22.87 2.42 36.87
C LEU A 261 21.60 1.78 37.43
N LEU A 262 21.23 0.59 36.92
CA LEU A 262 20.03 -0.13 37.36
C LEU A 262 20.19 -0.72 38.78
N LEU A 263 21.39 -1.17 39.15
CA LEU A 263 21.71 -1.55 40.52
C LEU A 263 21.59 -0.35 41.46
N TRP A 264 22.14 0.80 41.07
CA TRP A 264 22.08 2.04 41.85
C TRP A 264 20.63 2.49 42.10
N GLU A 265 19.76 2.42 41.09
CA GLU A 265 18.33 2.73 41.24
C GLU A 265 17.66 1.91 42.35
N VAL A 266 17.88 0.60 42.37
CA VAL A 266 17.31 -0.27 43.41
C VAL A 266 17.91 0.06 44.78
N MET A 267 19.22 0.33 44.86
CA MET A 267 19.87 0.75 46.10
C MET A 267 19.28 2.04 46.66
N GLU A 268 18.96 3.01 45.80
CA GLU A 268 18.37 4.31 46.20
C GLU A 268 16.95 4.15 46.73
N VAL A 269 16.16 3.22 46.19
CA VAL A 269 14.84 2.90 46.74
C VAL A 269 14.95 2.29 48.15
N LEU A 270 15.96 1.46 48.39
CA LEU A 270 16.18 0.79 49.67
C LEU A 270 16.93 1.64 50.70
N ARG A 271 17.68 2.66 50.24
CA ARG A 271 18.57 3.48 51.08
C ARG A 271 17.87 4.12 52.28
N PRO A 272 16.68 4.76 52.16
CA PRO A 272 16.01 5.34 53.31
C PRO A 272 15.72 4.31 54.41
N GLY A 273 15.35 3.09 54.03
CA GLY A 273 15.12 2.00 54.96
C GLY A 273 16.41 1.52 55.62
N ALA A 274 17.49 1.41 54.84
CA ALA A 274 18.80 1.01 55.36
C ALA A 274 19.37 2.05 56.34
N GLU A 275 19.25 3.34 56.02
CA GLU A 275 19.67 4.46 56.88
C GLU A 275 18.82 4.57 58.14
N ALA A 276 17.52 4.23 58.05
CA ALA A 276 16.63 4.11 59.21
C ALA A 276 16.92 2.86 60.07
N GLY A 277 17.88 2.01 59.68
CA GLY A 277 18.25 0.81 60.41
C GLY A 277 17.22 -0.32 60.33
N LEU A 278 16.40 -0.36 59.27
CA LEU A 278 15.46 -1.47 59.06
C LEU A 278 16.19 -2.80 58.93
N ALA A 279 15.57 -3.86 59.46
CA ALA A 279 16.12 -5.20 59.37
C ALA A 279 16.27 -5.66 57.91
N ALA A 280 17.34 -6.42 57.60
CA ALA A 280 17.61 -6.91 56.24
C ALA A 280 16.41 -7.67 55.63
N LYS A 281 15.62 -8.37 56.44
CA LYS A 281 14.39 -9.04 56.00
C LYS A 281 13.33 -8.08 55.46
N VAL A 282 13.20 -6.88 56.02
CA VAL A 282 12.25 -5.85 55.55
C VAL A 282 12.74 -5.25 54.24
N LEU A 283 14.03 -4.91 54.16
CA LEU A 283 14.67 -4.42 52.94
C LEU A 283 14.57 -5.44 51.79
N ALA A 284 14.74 -6.74 52.10
CA ALA A 284 14.57 -7.81 51.13
C ALA A 284 13.12 -7.89 50.61
N GLY A 285 12.13 -7.65 51.47
CA GLY A 285 10.73 -7.53 51.07
C GLY A 285 10.51 -6.37 50.09
N GLN A 286 11.02 -5.18 50.42
CA GLN A 286 10.94 -4.02 49.54
C GLN A 286 11.62 -4.25 48.19
N ALA A 287 12.78 -4.90 48.18
CA ALA A 287 13.49 -5.25 46.95
C ALA A 287 12.70 -6.28 46.12
N ALA A 288 12.06 -7.26 46.76
CA ALA A 288 11.20 -8.23 46.10
C ALA A 288 9.93 -7.58 45.52
N ASP A 289 9.35 -6.58 46.18
CA ASP A 289 8.18 -5.83 45.69
C ASP A 289 8.48 -5.00 44.43
N LEU A 290 9.75 -4.63 44.23
CA LEU A 290 10.22 -4.03 42.97
C LEU A 290 10.28 -5.08 41.85
N GLY A 291 10.35 -6.36 42.17
CA GLY A 291 10.50 -7.48 41.24
C GLY A 291 11.85 -8.18 41.31
N LEU A 292 12.75 -7.84 42.25
CA LEU A 292 14.02 -8.56 42.39
C LEU A 292 13.76 -10.00 42.89
N VAL A 293 14.38 -10.98 42.25
CA VAL A 293 14.24 -12.38 42.66
C VAL A 293 14.65 -12.54 44.12
N ARG A 294 13.82 -13.25 44.89
CA ARG A 294 13.94 -13.38 46.35
C ARG A 294 15.36 -13.66 46.86
N GLY A 295 16.08 -14.59 46.23
CA GLY A 295 17.45 -14.93 46.64
C GLY A 295 18.42 -13.74 46.53
N GLU A 296 18.32 -12.95 45.46
CA GLU A 296 19.14 -11.74 45.28
C GLU A 296 18.63 -10.56 46.11
N ALA A 297 17.32 -10.45 46.31
CA ALA A 297 16.74 -9.44 47.19
C ALA A 297 17.27 -9.57 48.63
N GLU A 298 17.39 -10.80 49.12
CA GLU A 298 17.97 -11.10 50.43
C GLU A 298 19.47 -10.75 50.47
N GLU A 299 20.24 -11.13 49.44
CA GLU A 299 21.68 -10.83 49.35
C GLU A 299 21.97 -9.32 49.28
N LEU A 300 21.23 -8.58 48.45
CA LEU A 300 21.35 -7.13 48.32
C LEU A 300 20.97 -6.41 49.63
N ALA A 301 19.87 -6.81 50.25
CA ALA A 301 19.42 -6.23 51.52
C ALA A 301 20.44 -6.42 52.65
N MET A 302 21.09 -7.58 52.71
CA MET A 302 22.18 -7.81 53.66
C MET A 302 23.39 -6.91 53.40
N ALA A 303 23.78 -6.73 52.14
CA ALA A 303 24.89 -5.85 51.77
C ALA A 303 24.57 -4.37 52.11
N MET A 304 23.33 -3.93 51.86
CA MET A 304 22.84 -2.59 52.22
C MET A 304 22.78 -2.37 53.74
N ALA A 305 22.27 -3.36 54.50
CA ALA A 305 22.21 -3.27 55.96
C ALA A 305 23.60 -3.26 56.61
N ALA A 306 24.56 -4.00 56.05
CA ALA A 306 25.96 -3.96 56.50
C ALA A 306 26.62 -2.60 56.24
N ARG A 307 26.19 -1.89 55.17
CA ARG A 307 26.65 -0.54 54.83
C ARG A 307 25.99 0.55 55.70
N GLY A 308 24.76 0.34 56.17
CA GLY A 308 23.97 1.30 56.95
C GLY A 308 24.41 1.52 58.42
N GLY A 309 25.50 0.89 58.88
CA GLY A 309 26.01 1.05 60.23
C GLY A 309 26.95 2.27 60.41
N ARG A 310 26.37 3.48 60.56
CA ARG A 310 26.97 4.81 60.92
C ARG A 310 27.36 5.77 59.76
N PRO A 311 27.16 7.10 59.93
CA PRO A 311 26.10 7.84 59.23
C PRO A 311 26.57 8.78 58.11
N GLY A 312 25.63 9.11 57.22
CA GLY A 312 25.55 10.45 56.62
C GLY A 312 25.29 11.49 57.71
N GLY A 313 26.35 11.95 58.38
CA GLY A 313 26.31 13.13 59.26
C GLY A 313 26.11 14.42 58.44
N VAL A 314 26.21 15.58 59.10
CA VAL A 314 26.11 16.89 58.43
C VAL A 314 27.06 17.00 57.22
N ALA A 315 28.23 16.35 57.25
CA ALA A 315 29.15 16.27 56.12
C ALA A 315 28.54 15.55 54.89
N GLY A 316 27.91 14.39 55.08
CA GLY A 316 27.24 13.67 53.99
C GLY A 316 26.05 14.44 53.40
N GLN A 317 25.32 15.17 54.25
CA GLN A 317 24.22 16.05 53.82
C GLN A 317 24.73 17.26 53.01
N VAL A 318 25.89 17.82 53.37
CA VAL A 318 26.54 18.89 52.60
C VAL A 318 27.02 18.37 51.24
N GLU A 319 27.64 17.20 51.18
CA GLU A 319 28.05 16.57 49.91
C GLU A 319 26.85 16.27 49.01
N GLU A 320 25.75 15.77 49.59
CA GLU A 320 24.51 15.52 48.87
C GLU A 320 23.88 16.83 48.36
N ALA A 321 23.80 17.86 49.19
CA ALA A 321 23.29 19.16 48.79
C ALA A 321 24.14 19.78 47.64
N LEU A 322 25.47 19.72 47.71
CA LEU A 322 26.33 20.16 46.60
C LEU A 322 26.13 19.32 45.34
N ARG A 323 25.99 18.00 45.48
CA ARG A 323 25.71 17.09 44.36
C ARG A 323 24.36 17.39 43.71
N ASP A 324 23.36 17.80 44.47
CA ASP A 324 22.04 18.14 43.94
C ASP A 324 21.95 19.58 43.43
N GLY A 325 23.03 20.36 43.50
CA GLY A 325 23.02 21.78 43.18
C GLY A 325 22.22 22.61 44.18
N ARG A 326 21.98 22.11 45.39
CA ARG A 326 21.31 22.81 46.50
C ARG A 326 22.32 23.59 47.33
N LEU A 327 22.96 24.58 46.71
CA LEU A 327 24.04 25.35 47.33
C LEU A 327 23.57 26.11 48.57
N ARG A 328 22.34 26.66 48.60
CA ARG A 328 21.85 27.41 49.77
C ARG A 328 21.67 26.50 50.98
N GLU A 329 21.24 25.27 50.74
CA GLU A 329 21.15 24.25 51.77
C GLU A 329 22.53 23.82 52.26
N ALA A 330 23.50 23.62 51.36
CA ALA A 330 24.89 23.31 51.73
C ALA A 330 25.50 24.43 52.60
N GLU A 331 25.33 25.70 52.21
CA GLU A 331 25.76 26.88 52.99
C GLU A 331 25.12 26.91 54.39
N ARG A 332 23.83 26.57 54.50
CA ARG A 332 23.09 26.52 55.78
C ARG A 332 23.59 25.41 56.72
N LEU A 333 24.09 24.31 56.16
CA LEU A 333 24.58 23.15 56.91
C LEU A 333 26.05 23.32 57.37
N LEU A 334 26.84 24.20 56.74
CA LEU A 334 28.25 24.46 57.08
C LEU A 334 28.54 24.74 58.58
N PRO A 335 27.70 25.46 59.34
CA PRO A 335 27.94 25.68 60.78
C PRO A 335 27.81 24.42 61.63
N GLY A 336 27.10 23.39 61.15
CA GLY A 336 26.92 22.10 61.82
C GLY A 336 27.98 21.06 61.46
N LEU A 337 28.95 21.40 60.61
CA LEU A 337 30.04 20.50 60.22
C LEU A 337 30.94 20.21 61.44
N PRO A 338 31.18 18.94 61.80
CA PRO A 338 32.03 18.62 62.94
C PRO A 338 33.49 19.02 62.67
N ALA A 339 34.26 19.26 63.74
CA ALA A 339 35.61 19.84 63.65
C ALA A 339 36.64 18.92 62.96
N ASP A 340 36.34 17.62 62.87
CA ASP A 340 37.12 16.59 62.19
C ASP A 340 36.68 16.34 60.74
N ALA A 341 35.69 17.07 60.23
CA ALA A 341 35.27 16.98 58.83
C ALA A 341 36.38 17.47 57.87
N PRO A 342 36.46 16.93 56.65
CA PRO A 342 37.46 17.34 55.66
C PRO A 342 37.39 18.85 55.36
N PRO A 343 38.50 19.60 55.47
CA PRO A 343 38.50 21.04 55.16
C PRO A 343 38.17 21.33 53.69
N GLU A 344 38.41 20.37 52.80
CA GLU A 344 38.09 20.43 51.37
C GLU A 344 36.59 20.65 51.14
N LEU A 345 35.73 20.02 51.94
CA LEU A 345 34.28 20.11 51.77
C LEU A 345 33.77 21.54 52.03
N ARG A 346 34.33 22.23 53.04
CA ARG A 346 34.02 23.65 53.28
C ARG A 346 34.53 24.52 52.14
N ALA A 347 35.74 24.26 51.65
CA ALA A 347 36.33 25.00 50.53
C ALA A 347 35.51 24.84 49.23
N GLU A 348 34.95 23.65 48.98
CA GLU A 348 34.09 23.37 47.83
C GLU A 348 32.78 24.18 47.87
N VAL A 349 32.10 24.24 49.03
CA VAL A 349 30.89 25.08 49.20
C VAL A 349 31.21 26.55 48.96
N GLU A 350 32.30 27.05 49.56
CA GLU A 350 32.72 28.45 49.39
C GLU A 350 33.12 28.76 47.94
N GLU A 351 33.77 27.83 47.25
CA GLU A 351 34.11 27.98 45.82
C GLU A 351 32.85 27.99 44.94
N ALA A 352 31.90 27.10 45.19
CA ALA A 352 30.60 27.10 44.51
C ALA A 352 29.87 28.44 44.73
N ALA A 353 29.85 28.96 45.96
CA ALA A 353 29.30 30.27 46.28
C ALA A 353 29.99 31.42 45.54
N ARG A 354 31.33 31.42 45.49
CA ARG A 354 32.11 32.41 44.72
C ARG A 354 31.79 32.36 43.22
N ARG A 355 31.68 31.16 42.63
CA ARG A 355 31.33 30.98 41.20
C ARG A 355 29.93 31.51 40.90
N VAL A 356 28.93 31.14 41.72
CA VAL A 356 27.55 31.63 41.58
C VAL A 356 27.50 33.15 41.70
N ALA A 357 28.16 33.75 42.69
CA ALA A 357 28.24 35.20 42.84
C ALA A 357 28.89 35.87 41.61
N GLY A 358 29.95 35.29 41.06
CA GLY A 358 30.62 35.75 39.85
C GLY A 358 29.69 35.76 38.64
N TRP A 359 28.97 34.66 38.38
CA TRP A 359 28.00 34.57 37.29
C TRP A 359 26.83 35.54 37.46
N LEU A 360 26.32 35.73 38.68
CA LEU A 360 25.25 36.70 38.95
C LEU A 360 25.69 38.14 38.66
N ALA A 361 26.90 38.52 39.05
CA ALA A 361 27.45 39.84 38.77
C ALA A 361 27.68 40.05 37.26
N GLU A 362 28.17 39.03 36.56
CA GLU A 362 28.36 39.09 35.11
C GLU A 362 27.03 39.14 34.36
N ALA A 363 26.03 38.36 34.77
CA ALA A 363 24.68 38.40 34.20
C ALA A 363 24.05 39.78 34.33
N ALA A 364 24.26 40.48 35.44
CA ALA A 364 23.79 41.85 35.63
C ALA A 364 24.46 42.83 34.65
N ARG A 365 25.77 42.67 34.39
CA ARG A 365 26.50 43.46 33.39
C ARG A 365 26.00 43.21 31.97
N GLU A 366 25.83 41.95 31.58
CA GLU A 366 25.33 41.57 30.26
C GLU A 366 23.90 42.06 30.03
N ARG A 367 23.04 41.98 31.06
CA ARG A 367 21.68 42.54 31.02
C ARG A 367 21.70 44.06 30.79
N THR A 368 22.57 44.78 31.50
CA THR A 368 22.71 46.24 31.36
C THR A 368 23.24 46.62 29.97
N ALA A 369 24.08 45.77 29.37
CA ALA A 369 24.56 45.92 28.00
C ALA A 369 23.52 45.49 26.92
N GLY A 370 22.31 45.09 27.30
CA GLY A 370 21.25 44.66 26.39
C GLY A 370 21.43 43.24 25.82
N ARG A 371 22.42 42.48 26.30
CA ARG A 371 22.70 41.11 25.84
C ARG A 371 21.93 40.09 26.68
N THR A 372 20.60 40.11 26.54
CA THR A 372 19.68 39.33 27.40
C THR A 372 19.96 37.83 27.38
N GLU A 373 20.34 37.26 26.23
CA GLU A 373 20.61 35.81 26.13
C GLU A 373 21.93 35.41 26.81
N ALA A 374 22.97 36.24 26.72
CA ALA A 374 24.22 36.01 27.45
C ALA A 374 24.00 36.07 28.97
N ALA A 375 23.17 37.03 29.42
CA ALA A 375 22.74 37.10 30.82
C ALA A 375 21.94 35.85 31.24
N ALA A 376 21.04 35.35 30.37
CA ALA A 376 20.28 34.15 30.63
C ALA A 376 21.16 32.90 30.79
N GLU A 377 22.21 32.75 29.97
CA GLU A 377 23.16 31.63 30.09
C GLU A 377 23.91 31.62 31.42
N LEU A 378 24.33 32.80 31.88
CA LEU A 378 25.00 32.94 33.17
C LEU A 378 24.05 32.64 34.34
N LEU A 379 22.81 33.11 34.27
CA LEU A 379 21.79 32.81 35.28
C LEU A 379 21.40 31.34 35.29
N ASP A 380 21.34 30.69 34.14
CA ASP A 380 21.05 29.27 34.02
C ASP A 380 22.19 28.42 34.61
N ARG A 381 23.47 28.77 34.35
CA ARG A 381 24.62 28.12 35.03
C ARG A 381 24.55 28.29 36.54
N ALA A 382 24.24 29.50 37.00
CA ALA A 382 24.06 29.79 38.43
C ALA A 382 22.92 28.99 39.04
N ALA A 383 21.77 28.89 38.35
CA ALA A 383 20.61 28.13 38.79
C ALA A 383 20.88 26.62 38.85
N ARG A 384 21.75 26.07 37.98
CA ARG A 384 22.14 24.64 38.07
C ARG A 384 23.01 24.34 39.29
N THR A 385 23.79 25.32 39.75
CA THR A 385 24.66 25.17 40.93
C THR A 385 23.95 25.53 42.23
N ALA A 386 22.95 26.42 42.17
CA ALA A 386 22.09 26.85 43.27
C ALA A 386 20.61 26.73 42.87
N ALA A 387 20.16 25.50 42.62
CA ALA A 387 18.81 25.16 42.18
C ALA A 387 17.75 25.44 43.25
N ASP A 388 18.16 25.54 44.51
CA ASP A 388 17.37 25.92 45.67
C ASP A 388 17.28 27.45 45.88
N ASP A 389 17.84 28.26 44.96
CA ASP A 389 17.71 29.71 44.96
C ASP A 389 16.65 30.20 43.95
N ASP A 390 15.41 30.32 44.44
CA ASP A 390 14.26 30.81 43.65
C ASP A 390 14.51 32.20 43.03
N GLY A 391 15.34 33.04 43.68
CA GLY A 391 15.66 34.37 43.18
C GLY A 391 16.48 34.35 41.88
N ILE A 392 17.30 33.33 41.66
CA ILE A 392 18.02 33.14 40.40
C ILE A 392 17.04 32.71 39.30
N ALA A 393 16.14 31.77 39.62
CA ALA A 393 15.13 31.28 38.69
C ALA A 393 14.15 32.39 38.25
N GLU A 394 13.72 33.26 39.16
CA GLU A 394 12.90 34.44 38.85
C GLU A 394 13.61 35.42 37.92
N ARG A 395 14.89 35.73 38.19
CA ARG A 395 15.68 36.61 37.32
C ARG A 395 15.82 36.04 35.91
N LEU A 396 15.98 34.73 35.77
CA LEU A 396 16.04 34.05 34.47
C LEU A 396 14.70 34.12 33.72
N ARG A 397 13.57 33.90 34.43
CA ARG A 397 12.22 34.02 33.86
C ARG A 397 11.89 35.45 33.40
N ALA A 398 12.47 36.45 34.04
CA ALA A 398 12.29 37.86 33.69
C ALA A 398 13.08 38.31 32.43
N LEU A 399 13.95 37.46 31.88
CA LEU A 399 14.69 37.78 30.65
C LEU A 399 13.97 37.20 29.43
N PRO A 400 13.59 38.01 28.44
CA PRO A 400 13.06 37.48 27.19
C PRO A 400 14.17 36.82 26.36
N PRO A 401 13.86 35.76 25.59
CA PRO A 401 14.78 35.19 24.62
C PRO A 401 14.99 36.15 23.41
N PRO A 402 16.00 35.90 22.56
CA PRO A 402 16.15 36.59 21.29
C PRO A 402 14.89 36.48 20.42
N PRO A 403 14.52 37.53 19.66
CA PRO A 403 13.39 37.48 18.75
C PRO A 403 13.61 36.42 17.65
N PRO A 404 12.52 35.86 17.09
CA PRO A 404 12.62 34.97 15.93
C PRO A 404 13.11 35.74 14.69
N GLY A 405 13.57 35.00 13.67
CA GLY A 405 14.05 35.54 12.39
C GLY A 405 13.17 35.16 11.21
N ASP A 406 13.34 35.85 10.08
CA ASP A 406 12.74 35.53 8.77
C ASP A 406 11.26 35.08 8.84
N VAL A 407 10.38 35.99 9.27
CA VAL A 407 8.94 35.73 9.34
C VAL A 407 8.35 35.77 7.93
N ARG A 408 7.84 34.63 7.49
CA ARG A 408 7.22 34.40 6.17
C ARG A 408 5.73 34.28 6.35
N VAL A 409 4.99 35.10 5.61
CA VAL A 409 3.53 35.15 5.66
C VAL A 409 2.98 34.80 4.29
N GLY A 410 2.15 33.75 4.22
CA GLY A 410 1.49 33.29 3.00
C GLY A 410 -0.01 33.25 3.17
N ALA A 411 -0.76 33.67 2.15
CA ALA A 411 -2.23 33.60 2.14
C ALA A 411 -2.71 32.60 1.09
N GLU A 412 -3.47 31.58 1.53
CA GLU A 412 -4.08 30.60 0.64
C GLU A 412 -5.50 30.25 1.12
N ARG A 413 -6.45 30.13 0.19
CA ARG A 413 -7.83 29.65 0.44
C ARG A 413 -8.53 30.31 1.64
N GLY A 414 -8.34 31.61 1.82
CA GLY A 414 -8.99 32.35 2.91
C GLY A 414 -8.28 32.27 4.27
N ARG A 415 -7.13 31.59 4.36
CA ARG A 415 -6.31 31.47 5.58
C ARG A 415 -4.96 32.12 5.39
N VAL A 416 -4.34 32.53 6.50
CA VAL A 416 -2.95 33.00 6.50
C VAL A 416 -2.08 32.04 7.28
N THR A 417 -0.97 31.61 6.68
CA THR A 417 0.08 30.82 7.33
C THR A 417 1.25 31.73 7.64
N ILE A 418 1.69 31.70 8.89
CA ILE A 418 2.81 32.47 9.42
C ILE A 418 3.86 31.46 9.85
N ALA A 419 5.03 31.50 9.22
CA ALA A 419 6.16 30.65 9.58
C ALA A 419 7.39 31.51 9.86
N TRP A 420 8.27 31.08 10.75
CA TRP A 420 9.47 31.83 11.12
C TRP A 420 10.64 30.90 11.36
N THR A 421 11.83 31.49 11.42
CA THR A 421 13.05 30.81 11.85
C THR A 421 13.23 31.05 13.35
N PRO A 422 13.50 30.02 14.17
CA PRO A 422 13.81 30.19 15.58
C PRO A 422 14.93 31.19 15.80
N GLY A 423 14.81 32.02 16.83
CA GLY A 423 15.90 32.89 17.29
C GLY A 423 17.04 32.06 17.91
N PRO A 424 18.25 32.62 18.04
CA PRO A 424 19.42 31.94 18.60
C PRO A 424 19.38 31.81 20.14
N ALA A 425 18.23 31.40 20.69
CA ALA A 425 18.08 31.08 22.10
C ALA A 425 18.89 29.82 22.44
N ARG A 426 19.62 29.88 23.56
CA ARG A 426 20.51 28.83 24.07
C ARG A 426 20.04 28.31 25.43
N VAL A 427 19.07 29.00 26.06
CA VAL A 427 18.57 28.69 27.40
C VAL A 427 17.06 28.45 27.44
N GLY A 428 16.69 27.24 27.86
CA GLY A 428 15.31 26.84 28.14
C GLY A 428 14.44 26.64 26.89
N PRO A 429 13.21 26.12 27.06
CA PRO A 429 12.23 26.07 25.98
C PRO A 429 11.79 27.47 25.58
N VAL A 430 11.49 27.66 24.30
CA VAL A 430 10.97 28.92 23.75
C VAL A 430 9.58 28.67 23.22
N ARG A 431 8.63 29.47 23.70
CA ARG A 431 7.26 29.55 23.18
C ARG A 431 7.11 30.80 22.35
N TYR A 432 6.28 30.73 21.32
CA TYR A 432 6.00 31.85 20.44
C TYR A 432 4.56 32.33 20.59
N ARG A 433 4.36 33.64 20.51
CA ARG A 433 3.04 34.27 20.37
C ARG A 433 2.97 35.00 19.04
N VAL A 434 1.91 34.78 18.29
CA VAL A 434 1.64 35.49 17.03
C VAL A 434 0.52 36.49 17.25
N VAL A 435 0.77 37.75 16.90
CA VAL A 435 -0.19 38.85 17.01
C VAL A 435 -0.42 39.43 15.62
N ARG A 436 -1.69 39.58 15.26
CA ARG A 436 -2.15 40.25 14.04
C ARG A 436 -2.46 41.72 14.33
N SER A 437 -1.99 42.59 13.45
CA SER A 437 -2.25 44.04 13.48
C SER A 437 -2.55 44.56 12.07
N ALA A 438 -3.34 45.63 11.97
CA ALA A 438 -3.66 46.28 10.70
C ALA A 438 -2.72 47.47 10.45
N GLY A 439 -2.26 47.63 9.20
CA GLY A 439 -1.47 48.77 8.71
C GLY A 439 0.00 48.84 9.17
N ALA A 440 0.33 48.34 10.35
CA ALA A 440 1.71 48.24 10.83
C ALA A 440 1.92 46.99 11.70
N PRO A 441 3.17 46.49 11.86
CA PRO A 441 3.49 45.44 12.83
C PRO A 441 3.15 45.82 14.27
N ALA A 442 2.67 44.87 15.07
CA ALA A 442 2.42 45.07 16.49
C ALA A 442 3.73 45.43 17.22
N SER A 443 3.70 46.51 18.01
CA SER A 443 4.85 47.00 18.80
C SER A 443 5.14 46.15 20.05
N GLY A 444 4.19 45.31 20.46
CA GLY A 444 4.31 44.43 21.63
C GLY A 444 3.30 43.28 21.59
N ALA A 445 3.53 42.25 22.40
CA ALA A 445 2.75 41.01 22.40
C ALA A 445 1.28 41.16 22.87
N ALA A 446 0.91 42.34 23.38
CA ALA A 446 -0.46 42.72 23.71
C ALA A 446 -1.04 43.80 22.78
N ALA A 447 -0.25 44.31 21.82
CA ALA A 447 -0.60 45.42 20.94
C ALA A 447 -1.20 44.92 19.61
N GLY A 448 -2.33 44.22 19.67
CA GLY A 448 -3.04 43.71 18.49
C GLY A 448 -4.00 42.58 18.83
N THR A 449 -4.47 41.84 17.82
CA THR A 449 -5.32 40.65 18.02
C THR A 449 -4.43 39.41 18.15
N PRO A 450 -4.44 38.68 19.27
CA PRO A 450 -3.69 37.43 19.39
C PRO A 450 -4.28 36.39 18.44
N VAL A 451 -3.43 35.79 17.61
CA VAL A 451 -3.81 34.68 16.73
C VAL A 451 -3.64 33.35 17.46
N GLY A 452 -2.58 33.23 18.26
CA GLY A 452 -2.34 32.09 19.13
C GLY A 452 -0.92 32.02 19.67
N GLU A 453 -0.66 30.97 20.46
CA GLU A 453 0.64 30.64 21.02
C GLU A 453 1.03 29.20 20.71
N THR A 454 2.30 28.96 20.44
CA THR A 454 2.81 27.65 20.00
C THR A 454 4.29 27.49 20.30
N ASP A 455 4.74 26.26 20.52
CA ASP A 455 6.17 25.90 20.62
C ASP A 455 6.73 25.45 19.27
N ALA A 456 5.89 25.42 18.23
CA ALA A 456 6.29 25.20 16.84
C ALA A 456 6.73 26.50 16.18
N ASN A 457 7.29 26.39 14.97
CA ASN A 457 7.82 27.53 14.21
C ASN A 457 6.85 28.03 13.13
N GLU A 458 5.59 27.64 13.25
CA GLU A 458 4.51 28.03 12.33
C GLU A 458 3.18 28.10 13.08
N LEU A 459 2.28 28.96 12.58
CA LEU A 459 0.93 29.13 13.07
C LEU A 459 0.00 29.60 11.94
N HIS A 460 -1.27 29.18 11.99
CA HIS A 460 -2.28 29.58 11.01
C HIS A 460 -3.30 30.52 11.63
N ASP A 461 -3.61 31.62 10.94
CA ASP A 461 -4.78 32.45 11.21
C ASP A 461 -5.98 31.91 10.40
N PRO A 462 -7.01 31.34 11.06
CA PRO A 462 -8.16 30.76 10.38
C PRO A 462 -9.22 31.78 9.95
N ASP A 463 -9.25 32.99 10.53
CA ASP A 463 -10.24 34.04 10.22
C ASP A 463 -9.56 35.42 10.10
N PRO A 464 -8.65 35.59 9.12
CA PRO A 464 -8.06 36.89 8.80
C PRO A 464 -9.10 37.83 8.17
N PRO A 465 -9.21 39.10 8.61
CA PRO A 465 -10.13 40.06 8.00
C PRO A 465 -9.73 40.35 6.54
N ALA A 466 -10.69 40.27 5.64
CA ALA A 466 -10.47 40.51 4.21
C ALA A 466 -10.23 41.99 3.90
N ALA A 467 -9.53 42.25 2.79
CA ALA A 467 -9.27 43.59 2.23
C ALA A 467 -8.58 44.59 3.17
N GLN A 468 -7.90 44.10 4.20
CA GLN A 468 -7.04 44.90 5.06
C GLN A 468 -5.57 44.52 4.82
N GLU A 469 -4.68 45.49 4.98
CA GLU A 469 -3.25 45.21 5.04
C GLU A 469 -2.91 44.67 6.43
N LEU A 470 -2.61 43.37 6.49
CA LEU A 470 -2.33 42.67 7.74
C LEU A 470 -0.84 42.43 7.93
N HIS A 471 -0.37 42.75 9.13
CA HIS A 471 0.95 42.42 9.60
C HIS A 471 0.83 41.37 10.70
N TYR A 472 1.75 40.40 10.69
CA TYR A 472 1.86 39.37 11.72
C TYR A 472 3.19 39.51 12.41
N SER A 473 3.14 39.86 13.70
CA SER A 473 4.32 39.95 14.57
C SER A 473 4.42 38.69 15.42
N VAL A 474 5.59 38.07 15.40
CA VAL A 474 5.94 36.90 16.19
C VAL A 474 6.85 37.35 17.34
N PHE A 475 6.51 36.90 18.54
CA PHE A 475 7.25 37.16 19.77
C PHE A 475 7.72 35.85 20.36
N ALA A 476 8.94 35.81 20.88
CA ALA A 476 9.48 34.66 21.61
C ALA A 476 9.42 34.90 23.13
N GLY A 477 9.05 33.88 23.90
CA GLY A 477 8.93 33.94 25.36
C GLY A 477 9.53 32.71 26.01
N ARG A 478 10.15 32.89 27.17
CA ARG A 478 10.69 31.79 28.02
C ARG A 478 9.77 31.50 29.21
N ALA A 479 9.05 32.53 29.67
CA ALA A 479 8.09 32.46 30.76
C ALA A 479 6.80 33.17 30.33
N GLU A 480 5.71 32.85 31.00
CA GLU A 480 4.43 33.48 30.74
C GLU A 480 4.52 35.00 30.95
N GLY A 481 3.99 35.77 30.00
CA GLY A 481 3.89 37.23 30.08
C GLY A 481 5.14 38.01 29.71
N ILE A 482 6.32 37.39 29.56
CA ILE A 482 7.56 38.06 29.16
C ILE A 482 7.95 37.67 27.73
N TRP A 483 7.96 38.67 26.84
CA TRP A 483 8.11 38.47 25.40
C TRP A 483 9.29 39.28 24.84
N SER A 484 9.92 38.76 23.79
CA SER A 484 10.98 39.43 23.02
C SER A 484 10.47 40.69 22.31
N ALA A 485 11.37 41.40 21.62
CA ALA A 485 10.97 42.32 20.56
C ALA A 485 10.18 41.57 19.44
N PRO A 486 9.29 42.25 18.70
CA PRO A 486 8.58 41.63 17.59
C PRO A 486 9.53 41.32 16.42
N ALA A 487 9.29 40.21 15.74
CA ALA A 487 9.73 40.00 14.37
C ALA A 487 8.50 39.93 13.47
N ALA A 488 8.50 40.64 12.35
CA ALA A 488 7.36 40.67 11.43
C ALA A 488 7.80 40.46 9.99
N GLY A 489 6.94 39.81 9.22
CA GLY A 489 7.14 39.58 7.78
C GLY A 489 6.64 40.75 6.95
N ARG A 490 6.61 40.56 5.62
CA ARG A 490 5.93 41.49 4.72
C ARG A 490 4.41 41.48 4.97
N PRO A 491 3.72 42.62 4.78
CA PRO A 491 2.27 42.65 4.89
C PRO A 491 1.60 41.73 3.88
N VAL A 492 0.43 41.21 4.25
CA VAL A 492 -0.42 40.41 3.38
C VAL A 492 -1.82 41.02 3.31
N THR A 493 -2.41 41.02 2.12
CA THR A 493 -3.82 41.37 1.92
C THR A 493 -4.54 40.18 1.36
N LEU A 494 -5.56 39.71 2.08
CA LEU A 494 -6.38 38.60 1.63
C LEU A 494 -7.65 39.14 0.95
N LEU A 495 -7.90 38.66 -0.27
CA LEU A 495 -9.13 38.89 -1.01
C LEU A 495 -9.73 37.51 -1.33
N PRO A 496 -10.51 36.91 -0.41
CA PRO A 496 -11.13 35.63 -0.65
C PRO A 496 -11.96 35.61 -1.94
N GLU A 497 -12.07 34.44 -2.54
CA GLU A 497 -12.87 34.25 -3.75
C GLU A 497 -14.33 33.93 -3.42
N VAL A 498 -15.22 34.01 -4.40
CA VAL A 498 -16.60 33.52 -4.23
C VAL A 498 -16.61 32.03 -3.88
N GLU A 499 -17.50 31.63 -2.98
CA GLU A 499 -17.59 30.27 -2.48
C GLU A 499 -18.70 29.50 -3.21
N GLU A 500 -18.51 28.19 -3.38
CA GLU A 500 -19.53 27.27 -3.93
C GLU A 500 -20.19 27.75 -5.24
N PRO A 501 -19.41 28.07 -6.29
CA PRO A 501 -19.99 28.49 -7.55
C PRO A 501 -20.71 27.32 -8.22
N SER A 502 -21.97 27.54 -8.61
CA SER A 502 -22.82 26.59 -9.32
C SER A 502 -23.30 27.20 -10.64
N VAL A 503 -23.36 26.38 -11.68
CA VAL A 503 -23.78 26.79 -13.03
C VAL A 503 -24.94 25.94 -13.47
N VAL A 504 -26.03 26.60 -13.88
CA VAL A 504 -27.18 25.97 -14.52
C VAL A 504 -27.29 26.57 -15.92
N ALA A 505 -27.24 25.72 -16.94
CA ALA A 505 -27.33 26.12 -18.34
C ALA A 505 -28.64 25.60 -18.95
N SER A 506 -29.43 26.53 -19.48
CA SER A 506 -30.67 26.30 -20.22
C SER A 506 -30.49 26.80 -21.65
N PRO A 507 -31.37 26.46 -22.62
CA PRO A 507 -31.14 26.76 -24.04
C PRO A 507 -30.87 28.24 -24.35
N GLY A 508 -31.51 29.16 -23.62
CA GLY A 508 -31.37 30.61 -23.82
C GLY A 508 -30.70 31.37 -22.68
N GLU A 509 -30.24 30.68 -21.63
CA GLU A 509 -29.66 31.35 -20.46
C GLU A 509 -28.59 30.51 -19.76
N VAL A 510 -27.58 31.17 -19.21
CA VAL A 510 -26.69 30.58 -18.20
C VAL A 510 -26.91 31.32 -16.90
N ALA A 511 -27.41 30.62 -15.89
CA ALA A 511 -27.52 31.10 -14.53
C ALA A 511 -26.32 30.61 -13.72
N VAL A 512 -25.62 31.54 -13.06
CA VAL A 512 -24.52 31.21 -12.15
C VAL A 512 -24.86 31.74 -10.77
N SER A 513 -24.72 30.91 -9.76
CA SER A 513 -24.93 31.28 -8.35
C SER A 513 -23.68 30.99 -7.52
N TRP A 514 -23.48 31.74 -6.44
CA TRP A 514 -22.38 31.55 -5.49
C TRP A 514 -22.76 32.10 -4.11
N ARG A 515 -21.95 31.76 -3.10
CA ARG A 515 -21.95 32.40 -1.78
C ARG A 515 -20.87 33.46 -1.70
N LEU A 516 -21.20 34.64 -1.19
CA LEU A 516 -20.20 35.67 -0.94
C LEU A 516 -19.40 35.35 0.33
N PRO A 517 -18.06 35.42 0.27
CA PRO A 517 -17.22 35.30 1.45
C PRO A 517 -17.46 36.48 2.41
N LYS A 518 -17.15 36.26 3.70
CA LYS A 518 -17.23 37.28 4.76
C LYS A 518 -16.41 38.52 4.38
N GLY A 519 -16.99 39.70 4.54
CA GLY A 519 -16.37 41.00 4.20
C GLY A 519 -16.52 41.44 2.75
N ALA A 520 -17.04 40.60 1.84
CA ALA A 520 -17.31 41.02 0.46
C ALA A 520 -18.56 41.91 0.37
N THR A 521 -18.42 43.04 -0.31
CA THR A 521 -19.51 44.01 -0.56
C THR A 521 -20.33 43.68 -1.80
N GLY A 522 -19.84 42.79 -2.68
CA GLY A 522 -20.58 42.28 -3.84
C GLY A 522 -19.74 41.38 -4.72
N ALA A 523 -20.15 41.17 -5.97
CA ALA A 523 -19.39 40.45 -6.98
C ALA A 523 -19.39 41.18 -8.33
N VAL A 524 -18.44 40.82 -9.18
CA VAL A 524 -18.36 41.24 -10.57
C VAL A 524 -18.22 39.99 -11.43
N ALA A 525 -19.12 39.80 -12.38
CA ALA A 525 -19.03 38.71 -13.36
C ALA A 525 -18.66 39.27 -14.74
N THR A 526 -17.65 38.64 -15.35
CA THR A 526 -17.15 38.99 -16.67
C THR A 526 -17.20 37.74 -17.55
N ARG A 527 -17.91 37.83 -18.66
CA ARG A 527 -17.90 36.79 -19.70
C ARG A 527 -16.60 36.88 -20.48
N LEU A 528 -15.83 35.80 -20.45
CA LEU A 528 -14.53 35.71 -21.12
C LEU A 528 -14.73 35.45 -22.61
N GLY A 529 -14.04 36.21 -23.45
CA GLY A 529 -14.09 36.00 -24.90
C GLY A 529 -13.21 34.83 -25.33
N ASP A 530 -13.72 33.94 -26.18
CA ASP A 530 -12.89 32.97 -26.90
C ASP A 530 -12.20 33.69 -28.07
N GLY A 531 -11.05 34.33 -27.80
CA GLY A 531 -10.26 35.09 -28.79
C GLY A 531 -10.77 36.52 -29.10
N GLY A 532 -11.78 37.00 -28.36
CA GLY A 532 -12.30 38.37 -28.42
C GLY A 532 -12.20 39.10 -27.06
N ALA A 533 -12.70 40.34 -26.98
CA ALA A 533 -12.66 41.12 -25.75
C ALA A 533 -13.61 40.57 -24.67
N ASP A 534 -13.12 40.54 -23.42
CA ASP A 534 -13.91 40.21 -22.23
C ASP A 534 -15.06 41.21 -22.05
N ARG A 535 -16.26 40.70 -21.73
CA ARG A 535 -17.47 41.51 -21.54
C ARG A 535 -17.99 41.42 -20.11
N ARG A 536 -17.97 42.53 -19.38
CA ARG A 536 -18.59 42.63 -18.05
C ARG A 536 -20.11 42.52 -18.16
N LEU A 537 -20.74 41.71 -17.31
CA LEU A 537 -22.20 41.59 -17.26
C LEU A 537 -22.82 42.79 -16.53
N ALA A 538 -23.93 43.30 -17.06
CA ALA A 538 -24.58 44.51 -16.54
C ALA A 538 -25.41 44.27 -15.27
N ARG A 539 -25.98 43.06 -15.11
CA ARG A 539 -26.80 42.67 -13.96
C ARG A 539 -26.14 41.50 -13.25
N VAL A 540 -25.49 41.79 -12.13
CA VAL A 540 -24.82 40.81 -11.27
C VAL A 540 -25.24 41.13 -9.84
N ASP A 541 -25.99 40.22 -9.24
CA ASP A 541 -26.45 40.35 -7.87
C ASP A 541 -25.39 39.84 -6.89
N ARG A 542 -25.68 39.93 -5.59
CA ARG A 542 -24.76 39.44 -4.55
C ARG A 542 -24.51 37.93 -4.65
N SER A 543 -25.50 37.15 -5.04
CA SER A 543 -25.46 35.68 -5.01
C SER A 543 -25.49 35.02 -6.39
N GLY A 544 -25.53 35.80 -7.47
CA GLY A 544 -25.64 35.21 -8.80
C GLY A 544 -25.81 36.22 -9.94
N PHE A 545 -25.83 35.69 -11.16
CA PHE A 545 -26.28 36.39 -12.35
C PHE A 545 -27.01 35.42 -13.30
N VAL A 546 -27.77 35.98 -14.24
CA VAL A 546 -28.33 35.25 -15.38
C VAL A 546 -27.86 35.94 -16.66
N ASP A 547 -27.13 35.21 -17.51
CA ASP A 547 -26.76 35.66 -18.86
C ASP A 547 -27.76 35.08 -19.87
N ALA A 548 -28.72 35.90 -20.30
CA ALA A 548 -29.71 35.56 -21.32
C ALA A 548 -29.23 35.84 -22.76
N ASP A 549 -28.01 36.35 -22.95
CA ASP A 549 -27.41 36.58 -24.26
C ASP A 549 -26.48 35.41 -24.63
N VAL A 550 -27.02 34.19 -24.56
CA VAL A 550 -26.32 32.96 -24.88
C VAL A 550 -27.04 32.19 -25.97
N ARG A 551 -26.29 31.34 -26.70
CA ARG A 551 -26.83 30.52 -27.79
C ARG A 551 -26.64 29.04 -27.47
N PRO A 552 -27.64 28.18 -27.75
CA PRO A 552 -27.49 26.73 -27.64
C PRO A 552 -26.27 26.22 -28.41
N GLY A 553 -25.57 25.23 -27.86
CA GLY A 553 -24.41 24.58 -28.46
C GLY A 553 -23.11 25.38 -28.42
N ARG A 554 -23.09 26.56 -27.76
CA ARG A 554 -21.87 27.36 -27.57
C ARG A 554 -21.45 27.35 -26.11
N THR A 555 -20.18 27.04 -25.86
CA THR A 555 -19.58 27.12 -24.52
C THR A 555 -19.31 28.58 -24.14
N TYR A 556 -19.67 28.96 -22.91
CA TYR A 556 -19.40 30.27 -22.35
C TYR A 556 -18.61 30.13 -21.05
N ARG A 557 -17.57 30.96 -20.90
CA ARG A 557 -16.74 31.04 -19.70
C ARG A 557 -16.98 32.36 -18.98
N TYR A 558 -17.10 32.31 -17.65
CA TYR A 558 -17.37 33.47 -16.81
C TYR A 558 -16.34 33.55 -15.70
N ARG A 559 -15.67 34.69 -15.54
CA ARG A 559 -14.85 35.00 -14.36
C ARG A 559 -15.71 35.76 -13.36
N VAL A 560 -15.89 35.20 -12.18
CA VAL A 560 -16.60 35.81 -11.06
C VAL A 560 -15.58 36.26 -10.02
N GLN A 561 -15.50 37.56 -9.77
CA GLN A 561 -14.60 38.18 -8.80
C GLN A 561 -15.41 38.71 -7.62
N ALA A 562 -15.03 38.36 -6.40
CA ALA A 562 -15.57 38.98 -5.21
C ALA A 562 -15.05 40.41 -5.10
N SER A 563 -15.91 41.32 -4.67
CA SER A 563 -15.62 42.73 -4.50
C SER A 563 -15.53 43.07 -3.03
N TYR A 564 -14.48 43.80 -2.67
CA TYR A 564 -14.26 44.28 -1.32
C TYR A 564 -14.06 45.78 -1.32
N GLU A 565 -14.42 46.40 -0.20
CA GLU A 565 -14.15 47.81 0.06
C GLU A 565 -13.05 47.89 1.12
N ARG A 566 -11.99 48.63 0.81
CA ARG A 566 -10.89 48.90 1.74
C ARG A 566 -11.29 50.01 2.71
N SER A 567 -10.53 50.16 3.78
CA SER A 567 -10.74 51.22 4.79
C SER A 567 -10.60 52.64 4.23
N ASP A 568 -9.95 52.81 3.08
CA ASP A 568 -9.83 54.08 2.35
C ASP A 568 -11.00 54.33 1.36
N GLY A 569 -12.02 53.48 1.36
CA GLY A 569 -13.16 53.53 0.45
C GLY A 569 -12.87 53.00 -0.97
N THR A 570 -11.65 52.53 -1.24
CA THR A 570 -11.31 51.97 -2.56
C THR A 570 -11.88 50.56 -2.73
N ARG A 571 -12.44 50.31 -3.92
CA ARG A 571 -12.97 48.99 -4.29
C ARG A 571 -11.88 48.14 -4.91
N VAL A 572 -11.66 46.95 -4.37
CA VAL A 572 -10.71 45.95 -4.90
C VAL A 572 -11.41 44.64 -5.22
N LEU A 573 -10.88 43.91 -6.22
CA LEU A 573 -11.43 42.65 -6.69
C LEU A 573 -10.49 41.50 -6.36
N SER A 574 -11.05 40.34 -6.03
CA SER A 574 -10.32 39.08 -5.93
C SER A 574 -9.76 38.65 -7.31
N LYS A 575 -8.94 37.60 -7.38
CA LYS A 575 -8.37 37.11 -8.66
C LYS A 575 -9.47 36.58 -9.59
N GLY A 576 -10.50 35.98 -9.00
CA GLY A 576 -11.71 35.51 -9.66
C GLY A 576 -11.70 34.02 -9.95
N VAL A 577 -12.87 33.40 -9.82
CA VAL A 577 -13.12 32.00 -10.16
C VAL A 577 -13.70 31.93 -11.57
N VAL A 578 -13.17 31.03 -12.39
CA VAL A 578 -13.69 30.81 -13.75
C VAL A 578 -14.63 29.62 -13.74
N VAL A 579 -15.86 29.85 -14.22
CA VAL A 579 -16.89 28.82 -14.40
C VAL A 579 -17.28 28.71 -15.86
N THR A 580 -17.81 27.55 -16.26
CA THR A 580 -18.16 27.26 -17.65
C THR A 580 -19.61 26.78 -17.73
N GLY A 581 -20.38 27.35 -18.66
CA GLY A 581 -21.74 26.91 -18.97
C GLY A 581 -21.90 26.59 -20.45
N LEU A 582 -22.57 25.49 -20.76
CA LEU A 582 -22.94 25.08 -22.12
C LEU A 582 -24.48 25.00 -22.22
N PRO A 583 -25.14 26.06 -22.70
CA PRO A 583 -26.56 26.03 -23.08
C PRO A 583 -26.82 24.94 -24.11
N GLU A 584 -27.71 24.00 -23.83
CA GLU A 584 -28.16 22.98 -24.79
C GLU A 584 -29.68 23.03 -24.91
N SER A 585 -30.19 22.86 -26.14
CA SER A 585 -31.64 22.71 -26.37
C SER A 585 -32.10 21.31 -25.92
N PRO A 586 -33.29 21.18 -25.28
CA PRO A 586 -33.85 19.86 -25.00
C PRO A 586 -34.09 19.09 -26.32
N PRO A 587 -34.04 17.75 -26.28
CA PRO A 587 -34.24 16.93 -27.47
C PRO A 587 -35.70 17.04 -27.95
N SER A 588 -35.89 17.17 -29.26
CA SER A 588 -37.22 17.19 -29.89
C SER A 588 -37.43 15.98 -30.78
N ALA A 589 -38.69 15.52 -30.88
CA ALA A 589 -39.01 14.25 -31.52
C ALA A 589 -38.71 14.28 -33.02
N VAL A 590 -38.08 13.20 -33.52
CA VAL A 590 -38.13 12.88 -34.94
C VAL A 590 -39.54 12.41 -35.27
N SER A 591 -40.17 12.96 -36.30
CA SER A 591 -41.55 12.65 -36.68
C SER A 591 -41.67 11.50 -37.67
N ASP A 592 -40.65 11.29 -38.51
CA ASP A 592 -40.67 10.37 -39.63
C ASP A 592 -39.33 9.64 -39.77
N LEU A 593 -39.30 8.33 -39.52
CA LEU A 593 -38.14 7.49 -39.81
C LEU A 593 -38.53 6.46 -40.88
N SER A 594 -37.77 6.40 -41.96
CA SER A 594 -37.92 5.40 -43.01
C SER A 594 -36.59 4.74 -43.34
N VAL A 595 -36.64 3.47 -43.72
CA VAL A 595 -35.47 2.67 -44.11
C VAL A 595 -35.80 1.98 -45.42
N GLU A 596 -34.99 2.24 -46.44
CA GLU A 596 -35.18 1.69 -47.78
C GLU A 596 -33.94 0.93 -48.23
N LEU A 597 -34.14 -0.24 -48.84
CA LEU A 597 -33.09 -0.94 -49.56
C LEU A 597 -33.16 -0.53 -51.05
N PRO A 598 -32.08 -0.01 -51.65
CA PRO A 598 -32.07 0.28 -53.08
C PRO A 598 -32.24 -1.02 -53.89
N ALA A 599 -33.02 -0.98 -54.98
CA ALA A 599 -33.28 -2.13 -55.84
C ALA A 599 -32.04 -2.64 -56.60
N ALA A 600 -31.05 -1.78 -56.86
CA ALA A 600 -29.81 -2.12 -57.56
C ALA A 600 -28.58 -1.48 -56.88
N GLY A 601 -27.56 -2.29 -56.57
CA GLY A 601 -26.27 -1.86 -56.02
C GLY A 601 -25.82 -2.57 -54.73
N ARG A 602 -24.58 -2.32 -54.29
CA ARG A 602 -23.98 -2.89 -53.06
C ARG A 602 -24.85 -2.59 -51.82
N GLN A 603 -25.00 -3.59 -50.96
CA GLN A 603 -25.87 -3.68 -49.78
C GLN A 603 -25.70 -2.50 -48.81
N ALA A 604 -26.34 -1.36 -49.06
CA ALA A 604 -26.44 -0.28 -48.10
C ALA A 604 -27.87 0.23 -47.99
N ALA A 605 -28.51 0.02 -46.83
CA ALA A 605 -29.80 0.61 -46.53
C ALA A 605 -29.65 2.12 -46.40
N THR A 606 -30.60 2.86 -46.96
CA THR A 606 -30.70 4.31 -46.81
C THR A 606 -31.76 4.59 -45.76
N ILE A 607 -31.31 5.13 -44.63
CA ILE A 607 -32.14 5.55 -43.51
C ILE A 607 -32.41 7.04 -43.67
N SER A 608 -33.66 7.48 -43.61
CA SER A 608 -34.04 8.87 -43.84
C SER A 608 -35.03 9.40 -42.81
N TRP A 609 -34.84 10.64 -42.37
CA TRP A 609 -35.70 11.31 -41.38
C TRP A 609 -35.68 12.83 -41.53
N THR A 610 -36.67 13.53 -40.96
CA THR A 610 -36.65 15.01 -40.89
C THR A 610 -35.83 15.48 -39.68
N ALA A 611 -34.92 16.44 -39.90
CA ALA A 611 -34.09 16.98 -38.82
C ALA A 611 -34.97 17.67 -37.75
N PRO A 612 -34.86 17.28 -36.46
CA PRO A 612 -35.62 17.91 -35.39
C PRO A 612 -35.11 19.32 -35.08
N SER A 613 -35.95 20.16 -34.48
CA SER A 613 -35.61 21.56 -34.14
C SER A 613 -34.59 21.71 -33.01
N GLY A 614 -34.32 20.65 -32.26
CA GLY A 614 -33.40 20.63 -31.11
C GLY A 614 -32.91 19.22 -30.78
N GLY A 615 -31.63 19.12 -30.42
CA GLY A 615 -30.90 17.88 -30.15
C GLY A 615 -30.30 17.22 -31.39
N ARG A 616 -29.34 16.31 -31.18
CA ARG A 616 -28.69 15.51 -32.23
C ARG A 616 -29.41 14.19 -32.41
N VAL A 617 -29.74 13.81 -33.64
CA VAL A 617 -30.32 12.50 -33.93
C VAL A 617 -29.24 11.43 -33.97
N MET A 618 -29.44 10.37 -33.20
CA MET A 618 -28.67 9.14 -33.19
C MET A 618 -29.57 8.00 -33.69
N ILE A 619 -29.15 7.28 -34.74
CA ILE A 619 -29.87 6.10 -35.22
C ILE A 619 -29.26 4.85 -34.57
N ARG A 620 -30.10 4.04 -33.93
CA ARG A 620 -29.69 2.76 -33.33
C ARG A 620 -30.37 1.59 -34.02
N THR A 621 -29.67 0.47 -34.12
CA THR A 621 -30.14 -0.75 -34.79
C THR A 621 -30.00 -1.99 -33.91
N SER A 622 -30.99 -2.88 -33.96
CA SER A 622 -31.08 -4.13 -33.21
C SER A 622 -31.87 -5.18 -34.00
N ASP A 623 -31.72 -6.47 -33.68
CA ASP A 623 -32.53 -7.55 -34.26
C ASP A 623 -33.90 -7.69 -33.57
N ALA A 624 -34.09 -7.03 -32.42
CA ALA A 624 -35.35 -6.98 -31.66
C ALA A 624 -35.95 -5.57 -31.67
N PRO A 625 -37.28 -5.41 -31.55
CA PRO A 625 -37.92 -4.09 -31.49
C PRO A 625 -37.50 -3.29 -30.25
N PRO A 626 -37.53 -1.94 -30.30
CA PRO A 626 -37.23 -1.12 -29.13
C PRO A 626 -38.24 -1.39 -28.02
N PRO A 627 -37.80 -1.55 -26.77
CA PRO A 627 -38.69 -1.85 -25.65
C PRO A 627 -39.54 -0.63 -25.22
N TRP A 628 -39.24 0.56 -25.75
CA TRP A 628 -39.92 1.80 -25.43
C TRP A 628 -40.75 2.31 -26.60
N PRO A 629 -41.96 2.85 -26.35
CA PRO A 629 -42.75 3.51 -27.39
C PRO A 629 -42.12 4.86 -27.80
N PRO A 630 -42.38 5.35 -29.03
CA PRO A 630 -42.02 6.69 -29.45
C PRO A 630 -42.58 7.77 -28.50
N GLY A 631 -41.80 8.82 -28.23
CA GLY A 631 -42.11 9.89 -27.29
C GLY A 631 -41.56 9.68 -25.87
N THR A 632 -40.93 8.53 -25.59
CA THR A 632 -40.36 8.25 -24.26
C THR A 632 -39.08 9.07 -24.03
N LEU A 633 -39.02 9.79 -22.89
CA LEU A 633 -37.84 10.53 -22.45
C LEU A 633 -37.00 9.69 -21.49
N LEU A 634 -35.72 9.53 -21.80
CA LEU A 634 -34.77 8.68 -21.07
C LEU A 634 -33.50 9.48 -20.73
N ALA A 635 -32.71 8.99 -19.76
CA ALA A 635 -31.33 9.42 -19.64
C ALA A 635 -30.53 8.96 -20.87
N ALA A 636 -29.52 9.74 -21.29
CA ALA A 636 -28.73 9.40 -22.47
C ALA A 636 -28.12 7.98 -22.39
N ASP A 637 -27.61 7.59 -21.21
CA ASP A 637 -26.98 6.30 -20.94
C ASP A 637 -27.93 5.09 -21.09
N ASP A 638 -29.23 5.27 -20.83
CA ASP A 638 -30.20 4.17 -20.90
C ASP A 638 -30.47 3.73 -22.34
N VAL A 639 -30.42 4.69 -23.28
CA VAL A 639 -30.57 4.42 -24.71
C VAL A 639 -29.35 3.68 -25.27
N GLU A 640 -28.15 3.93 -24.73
CA GLU A 640 -26.93 3.27 -25.20
C GLU A 640 -26.97 1.75 -25.07
N ARG A 641 -27.81 1.22 -24.16
CA ARG A 641 -27.98 -0.21 -23.93
C ARG A 641 -28.79 -0.93 -25.01
N TYR A 642 -29.54 -0.20 -25.83
CA TYR A 642 -30.38 -0.79 -26.88
C TYR A 642 -29.60 -0.94 -28.19
N GLY A 643 -29.31 -2.17 -28.62
CA GLY A 643 -28.66 -2.44 -29.91
C GLY A 643 -27.31 -1.73 -30.08
N ARG A 644 -26.97 -1.33 -31.31
CA ARG A 644 -25.76 -0.57 -31.64
C ARG A 644 -26.08 0.72 -32.40
N GLU A 645 -25.25 1.74 -32.27
CA GLU A 645 -25.35 2.94 -33.11
C GLU A 645 -24.97 2.62 -34.57
N VAL A 646 -25.77 3.12 -35.50
CA VAL A 646 -25.50 3.00 -36.94
C VAL A 646 -24.36 3.95 -37.30
N ARG A 647 -23.23 3.39 -37.70
CA ARG A 647 -22.04 4.17 -38.08
C ARG A 647 -22.23 4.86 -39.42
N GLY A 648 -21.93 6.17 -39.46
CA GLY A 648 -21.88 6.99 -40.67
C GLY A 648 -22.28 8.43 -40.37
N ALA A 649 -21.96 9.36 -41.27
CA ALA A 649 -22.39 10.74 -41.16
C ALA A 649 -23.74 10.92 -41.86
N ALA A 650 -24.72 11.49 -41.15
CA ALA A 650 -25.98 11.88 -41.76
C ALA A 650 -25.73 13.06 -42.70
N VAL A 651 -26.14 12.94 -43.96
CA VAL A 651 -26.00 14.00 -44.98
C VAL A 651 -27.38 14.57 -45.34
N PRO A 652 -27.50 15.89 -45.54
CA PRO A 652 -28.73 16.49 -46.04
C PRO A 652 -29.12 15.94 -47.41
N ALA A 653 -30.40 15.66 -47.60
CA ALA A 653 -31.01 15.28 -48.86
C ALA A 653 -32.05 16.33 -49.31
N SER A 654 -32.60 16.16 -50.51
CA SER A 654 -33.66 17.03 -51.03
C SER A 654 -34.88 17.05 -50.11
N GLY A 655 -35.58 18.19 -50.05
CA GLY A 655 -36.81 18.34 -49.27
C GLY A 655 -36.63 18.46 -47.76
N GLY A 656 -35.43 18.77 -47.25
CA GLY A 656 -35.19 19.03 -45.82
C GLY A 656 -34.98 17.77 -44.96
N ARG A 657 -34.84 16.60 -45.59
CA ARG A 657 -34.55 15.33 -44.90
C ARG A 657 -33.06 15.11 -44.71
N MET A 658 -32.71 14.36 -43.68
CA MET A 658 -31.38 13.80 -43.45
C MET A 658 -31.36 12.35 -43.91
N THR A 659 -30.22 11.91 -44.46
CA THR A 659 -30.02 10.54 -44.91
C THR A 659 -28.73 9.95 -44.36
N LEU A 660 -28.78 8.68 -43.98
CA LEU A 660 -27.65 7.90 -43.48
C LEU A 660 -27.62 6.56 -44.21
N ARG A 661 -26.48 6.21 -44.81
CA ARG A 661 -26.31 4.93 -45.50
C ARG A 661 -25.52 3.97 -44.62
N THR A 662 -26.02 2.75 -44.45
CA THR A 662 -25.35 1.72 -43.65
C THR A 662 -25.32 0.39 -44.37
N PRO A 663 -24.20 -0.36 -44.34
CA PRO A 663 -24.15 -1.66 -44.98
C PRO A 663 -25.07 -2.68 -44.30
N VAL A 664 -25.71 -3.56 -45.09
CA VAL A 664 -26.64 -4.59 -44.60
C VAL A 664 -26.14 -5.96 -45.05
N ASP A 665 -25.30 -6.57 -44.23
CA ASP A 665 -24.72 -7.89 -44.50
C ASP A 665 -25.43 -8.97 -43.67
N GLY A 666 -26.06 -9.94 -44.33
CA GLY A 666 -26.56 -11.18 -43.70
C GLY A 666 -27.74 -11.05 -42.73
N VAL A 667 -28.41 -9.90 -42.64
CA VAL A 667 -29.50 -9.67 -41.67
C VAL A 667 -30.87 -10.09 -42.22
N THR A 668 -31.56 -11.02 -41.58
CA THR A 668 -32.94 -11.42 -41.93
C THR A 668 -33.97 -10.35 -41.56
N SER A 669 -33.79 -9.68 -40.41
CA SER A 669 -34.60 -8.51 -40.00
C SER A 669 -33.83 -7.58 -39.05
N ALA A 670 -33.85 -6.26 -39.29
CA ALA A 670 -33.26 -5.25 -38.42
C ALA A 670 -34.27 -4.14 -38.08
N HIS A 671 -34.36 -3.79 -36.80
CA HIS A 671 -35.12 -2.64 -36.30
C HIS A 671 -34.19 -1.44 -36.15
N PHE A 672 -34.56 -0.32 -36.75
CA PHE A 672 -33.89 0.98 -36.61
C PHE A 672 -34.77 1.91 -35.79
N VAL A 673 -34.18 2.63 -34.83
CA VAL A 673 -34.88 3.65 -34.04
C VAL A 673 -34.09 4.96 -34.10
N ALA A 674 -34.80 6.07 -34.29
CA ALA A 674 -34.22 7.40 -34.19
C ALA A 674 -34.33 7.89 -32.74
N VAL A 675 -33.24 8.37 -32.17
CA VAL A 675 -33.24 8.97 -30.83
C VAL A 675 -32.63 10.35 -30.91
N THR A 676 -33.35 11.36 -30.42
CA THR A 676 -32.81 12.72 -30.32
C THR A 676 -32.16 12.91 -28.96
N VAL A 677 -30.90 13.30 -28.91
CA VAL A 677 -30.12 13.51 -27.67
C VAL A 677 -29.75 14.98 -27.51
N GLY A 678 -29.93 15.53 -26.31
CA GLY A 678 -29.53 16.90 -25.96
C GLY A 678 -29.83 17.22 -24.50
N ALA A 679 -29.12 18.17 -23.90
CA ALA A 679 -29.31 18.60 -22.51
C ALA A 679 -29.30 17.44 -21.49
N GLY A 680 -28.44 16.43 -21.71
CA GLY A 680 -28.34 15.21 -20.89
C GLY A 680 -29.51 14.23 -21.01
N GLN A 681 -30.47 14.48 -21.90
CA GLN A 681 -31.67 13.67 -22.12
C GLN A 681 -31.69 13.04 -23.51
N ALA A 682 -32.40 11.94 -23.65
CA ALA A 682 -32.64 11.23 -24.91
C ALA A 682 -34.13 10.99 -25.12
N LEU A 683 -34.67 11.46 -26.25
CA LEU A 683 -36.06 11.30 -26.64
C LEU A 683 -36.18 10.24 -27.74
N VAL A 684 -36.89 9.16 -27.44
CA VAL A 684 -37.12 8.04 -28.36
C VAL A 684 -38.10 8.46 -29.46
N GLY A 685 -37.68 8.38 -30.72
CA GLY A 685 -38.49 8.62 -31.91
C GLY A 685 -39.10 7.34 -32.50
N PRO A 686 -39.68 7.43 -33.71
CA PRO A 686 -40.26 6.27 -34.41
C PRO A 686 -39.20 5.21 -34.73
N SER A 687 -39.66 3.97 -34.91
CA SER A 687 -38.83 2.86 -35.39
C SER A 687 -39.30 2.36 -36.76
N ALA A 688 -38.35 1.88 -37.55
CA ALA A 688 -38.56 1.32 -38.88
C ALA A 688 -37.89 -0.06 -38.96
N VAL A 689 -38.53 -1.01 -39.63
CA VAL A 689 -38.03 -2.39 -39.78
C VAL A 689 -37.58 -2.64 -41.21
N LEU A 690 -36.45 -3.30 -41.35
CA LEU A 690 -35.89 -3.75 -42.62
C LEU A 690 -35.82 -5.27 -42.62
N VAL A 691 -36.42 -5.94 -43.60
CA VAL A 691 -36.41 -7.39 -43.76
C VAL A 691 -35.66 -7.75 -45.04
N THR A 692 -34.73 -8.70 -44.99
CA THR A 692 -34.05 -9.22 -46.20
C THR A 692 -34.21 -10.74 -46.30
N VAL A 693 -34.19 -11.25 -47.54
CA VAL A 693 -34.36 -12.67 -47.84
C VAL A 693 -33.06 -13.23 -48.40
N GLU A 694 -32.61 -14.37 -47.89
CA GLU A 694 -31.38 -15.03 -48.37
C GLU A 694 -31.57 -15.51 -49.82
N PRO A 695 -30.58 -15.28 -50.72
CA PRO A 695 -30.62 -15.81 -52.09
C PRO A 695 -30.37 -17.31 -52.12
N VAL A 696 -30.80 -17.96 -53.20
CA VAL A 696 -30.42 -19.35 -53.48
C VAL A 696 -28.90 -19.53 -53.54
N ARG A 697 -28.41 -20.73 -53.29
CA ARG A 697 -26.96 -21.05 -53.30
C ARG A 697 -26.66 -22.06 -54.40
N GLU A 698 -25.42 -22.06 -54.89
CA GLU A 698 -24.92 -23.06 -55.87
C GLU A 698 -25.84 -23.24 -57.09
N LEU A 699 -26.15 -22.15 -57.79
CA LEU A 699 -26.91 -22.21 -59.04
C LEU A 699 -26.08 -22.89 -60.15
N ASP A 700 -26.49 -24.09 -60.56
CA ASP A 700 -26.02 -24.81 -61.73
C ASP A 700 -27.04 -24.70 -62.87
N VAL A 701 -26.54 -24.52 -64.09
CA VAL A 701 -27.36 -24.32 -65.28
C VAL A 701 -26.88 -25.24 -66.38
N ARG A 702 -27.74 -26.18 -66.80
CA ARG A 702 -27.43 -27.18 -67.83
C ARG A 702 -28.38 -27.10 -69.00
N ARG A 703 -27.85 -27.01 -70.21
CA ARG A 703 -28.66 -27.06 -71.44
C ARG A 703 -29.06 -28.48 -71.78
N VAL A 704 -30.33 -28.68 -72.14
CA VAL A 704 -30.90 -29.91 -72.70
C VAL A 704 -31.76 -29.53 -73.91
N GLY A 705 -31.16 -29.56 -75.10
CA GLY A 705 -31.81 -29.10 -76.33
C GLY A 705 -32.13 -27.60 -76.28
N ASP A 706 -33.39 -27.25 -76.53
CA ASP A 706 -33.89 -25.86 -76.48
C ASP A 706 -34.36 -25.46 -75.07
N THR A 707 -34.22 -26.37 -74.10
CA THR A 707 -34.52 -26.14 -72.69
C THR A 707 -33.25 -26.01 -71.86
N ALA A 708 -33.32 -25.28 -70.76
CA ALA A 708 -32.30 -25.26 -69.72
C ALA A 708 -32.89 -25.84 -68.43
N VAL A 709 -32.16 -26.73 -67.77
CA VAL A 709 -32.49 -27.25 -66.44
C VAL A 709 -31.59 -26.56 -65.43
N LEU A 710 -32.20 -25.90 -64.47
CA LEU A 710 -31.55 -25.19 -63.38
C LEU A 710 -31.68 -25.98 -62.09
N SER A 711 -30.59 -26.01 -61.34
CA SER A 711 -30.55 -26.54 -59.98
C SER A 711 -29.84 -25.59 -59.04
N TRP A 712 -30.34 -25.46 -57.80
CA TRP A 712 -29.75 -24.67 -56.72
C TRP A 712 -30.09 -25.27 -55.36
N ILE A 713 -29.37 -24.83 -54.34
CA ILE A 713 -29.66 -25.08 -52.93
C ILE A 713 -30.60 -24.00 -52.42
N TRP A 714 -31.76 -24.42 -51.91
CA TRP A 714 -32.76 -23.54 -51.31
C TRP A 714 -32.29 -23.01 -49.95
N PRO A 715 -32.51 -21.71 -49.65
CA PRO A 715 -32.37 -21.19 -48.29
C PRO A 715 -33.35 -21.85 -47.32
N ASP A 716 -33.03 -21.84 -46.03
CA ASP A 716 -33.87 -22.45 -45.01
C ASP A 716 -35.23 -21.75 -44.91
N GLY A 717 -36.31 -22.54 -44.91
CA GLY A 717 -37.69 -22.04 -44.87
C GLY A 717 -38.22 -21.45 -46.20
N ALA A 718 -37.38 -21.29 -47.23
CA ALA A 718 -37.82 -20.80 -48.53
C ALA A 718 -38.71 -21.81 -49.26
N ARG A 719 -39.85 -21.33 -49.79
CA ARG A 719 -40.84 -22.16 -50.51
C ARG A 719 -40.98 -21.81 -51.99
N TYR A 720 -40.59 -20.59 -52.38
CA TYR A 720 -40.78 -20.03 -53.71
C TYR A 720 -39.51 -19.35 -54.20
N ALA A 721 -39.24 -19.49 -55.49
CA ALA A 721 -38.18 -18.76 -56.19
C ALA A 721 -38.74 -18.16 -57.47
N GLU A 722 -38.36 -16.92 -57.78
CA GLU A 722 -38.61 -16.27 -59.07
C GLU A 722 -37.41 -16.55 -59.97
N VAL A 723 -37.68 -17.02 -61.18
CA VAL A 723 -36.69 -17.30 -62.21
C VAL A 723 -36.97 -16.40 -63.40
N VAL A 724 -36.02 -15.53 -63.73
CA VAL A 724 -36.09 -14.58 -64.84
C VAL A 724 -35.05 -14.98 -65.87
N TRP A 725 -35.42 -15.08 -67.15
CA TRP A 725 -34.46 -15.35 -68.22
C TRP A 725 -34.73 -14.53 -69.47
N ALA A 726 -33.67 -14.17 -70.18
CA ALA A 726 -33.75 -13.43 -71.43
C ALA A 726 -32.66 -13.93 -72.41
N PRO A 727 -32.89 -13.83 -73.74
CA PRO A 727 -31.84 -14.01 -74.73
C PRO A 727 -30.65 -13.09 -74.42
N ALA A 728 -29.43 -13.62 -74.46
CA ALA A 728 -28.23 -12.92 -73.99
C ALA A 728 -27.89 -11.68 -74.83
N ASP A 729 -28.30 -11.65 -76.10
CA ASP A 729 -28.17 -10.51 -77.01
C ASP A 729 -29.17 -9.39 -76.72
N LEU A 730 -30.32 -9.70 -76.10
CA LEU A 730 -31.39 -8.75 -75.77
C LEU A 730 -31.37 -8.28 -74.31
N ALA A 731 -30.63 -8.96 -73.43
CA ALA A 731 -30.53 -8.63 -72.01
C ALA A 731 -29.92 -7.23 -71.70
N GLY A 732 -29.48 -6.49 -72.72
CA GLY A 732 -28.96 -5.13 -72.59
C GLY A 732 -27.60 -5.06 -71.87
N SER A 733 -27.12 -3.84 -71.59
CA SER A 733 -25.83 -3.62 -70.90
C SER A 733 -25.90 -3.86 -69.38
N ALA A 734 -27.09 -4.02 -68.80
CA ALA A 734 -27.34 -4.21 -67.38
C ALA A 734 -27.38 -5.70 -66.99
N LEU A 735 -26.30 -6.45 -67.28
CA LEU A 735 -26.19 -7.89 -67.00
C LEU A 735 -26.44 -8.27 -65.52
N GLY A 736 -26.32 -7.32 -64.59
CA GLY A 736 -26.53 -7.51 -63.15
C GLY A 736 -27.93 -7.24 -62.64
N ASP A 737 -28.84 -6.70 -63.46
CA ASP A 737 -30.19 -6.31 -63.06
C ASP A 737 -31.25 -6.99 -63.95
N PRO A 738 -31.82 -8.12 -63.50
CA PRO A 738 -32.83 -8.87 -64.24
C PRO A 738 -34.11 -8.09 -64.53
N ASP A 739 -34.45 -7.08 -63.73
CA ASP A 739 -35.67 -6.28 -63.94
C ASP A 739 -35.51 -5.31 -65.12
N ALA A 740 -34.27 -5.05 -65.55
CA ALA A 740 -33.94 -4.22 -66.69
C ALA A 740 -33.71 -5.02 -67.99
N TRP A 741 -33.82 -6.35 -67.96
CA TRP A 741 -33.60 -7.18 -69.14
C TRP A 741 -34.75 -7.06 -70.14
N THR A 742 -34.42 -6.72 -71.39
CA THR A 742 -35.43 -6.58 -72.45
C THR A 742 -35.93 -7.97 -72.88
N ALA A 743 -37.25 -8.09 -73.08
CA ALA A 743 -37.91 -9.35 -73.48
C ALA A 743 -37.67 -10.53 -72.51
N ALA A 744 -37.48 -10.23 -71.22
CA ALA A 744 -37.34 -11.26 -70.20
C ALA A 744 -38.64 -12.02 -69.96
N SER A 745 -38.51 -13.34 -69.82
CA SER A 745 -39.56 -14.23 -69.34
C SER A 745 -39.37 -14.46 -67.85
N VAL A 746 -40.49 -14.57 -67.12
CA VAL A 746 -40.51 -14.73 -65.67
C VAL A 746 -41.32 -15.98 -65.34
N SER A 747 -40.79 -16.84 -64.48
CA SER A 747 -41.50 -18.02 -63.97
C SER A 747 -41.29 -18.15 -62.46
N GLU A 748 -42.33 -18.57 -61.76
CA GLU A 748 -42.22 -18.91 -60.33
C GLU A 748 -41.98 -20.41 -60.18
N CYS A 749 -40.87 -20.77 -59.54
CA CYS A 749 -40.54 -22.13 -59.19
C CYS A 749 -40.91 -22.41 -57.73
N ARG A 750 -41.76 -23.41 -57.49
CA ARG A 750 -42.11 -23.88 -56.14
C ARG A 750 -41.16 -24.99 -55.72
N ARG A 751 -40.68 -24.97 -54.47
CA ARG A 751 -39.72 -25.97 -53.97
C ARG A 751 -40.17 -27.42 -54.19
N ARG A 752 -41.45 -27.72 -53.95
CA ARG A 752 -42.01 -29.07 -54.18
C ARG A 752 -41.95 -29.51 -55.65
N ALA A 753 -42.19 -28.59 -56.60
CA ALA A 753 -42.12 -28.91 -58.03
C ALA A 753 -40.67 -28.98 -58.52
N TYR A 754 -39.76 -28.24 -57.88
CA TYR A 754 -38.33 -28.27 -58.15
C TYR A 754 -37.69 -29.61 -57.74
N GLU A 755 -38.11 -30.20 -56.63
CA GLU A 755 -37.52 -31.44 -56.08
C GLU A 755 -37.69 -32.67 -57.00
N ASP A 756 -38.69 -32.67 -57.88
CA ASP A 756 -38.95 -33.78 -58.81
C ASP A 756 -38.03 -33.74 -60.05
N ASP A 757 -37.81 -32.56 -60.67
CA ASP A 757 -37.21 -32.45 -62.01
C ASP A 757 -36.27 -31.23 -62.21
N GLY A 758 -35.95 -30.50 -61.13
CA GLY A 758 -35.30 -29.19 -61.19
C GLY A 758 -36.21 -28.11 -61.78
N CYS A 759 -35.67 -26.91 -62.06
CA CYS A 759 -36.42 -25.86 -62.73
C CYS A 759 -36.10 -25.84 -64.23
N ARG A 760 -37.08 -26.14 -65.07
CA ARG A 760 -36.91 -26.20 -66.54
C ARG A 760 -37.40 -24.91 -67.19
N LEU A 761 -36.59 -24.36 -68.10
CA LEU A 761 -36.87 -23.13 -68.83
C LEU A 761 -36.78 -23.38 -70.34
N ASP A 762 -37.74 -22.85 -71.10
CA ASP A 762 -37.65 -22.79 -72.56
C ASP A 762 -36.82 -21.57 -72.97
N VAL A 763 -35.56 -21.82 -73.32
CA VAL A 763 -34.56 -20.76 -73.60
C VAL A 763 -34.27 -20.61 -75.10
N GLY A 764 -34.80 -21.51 -75.94
CA GLY A 764 -34.55 -21.54 -77.37
C GLY A 764 -33.10 -21.92 -77.72
N PRO A 765 -32.72 -21.83 -78.99
CA PRO A 765 -31.40 -22.26 -79.48
C PRO A 765 -30.25 -21.30 -79.13
N GLY A 766 -30.56 -20.02 -78.89
CA GLY A 766 -29.57 -18.97 -78.60
C GLY A 766 -28.98 -19.07 -77.19
N ALA A 767 -27.94 -18.27 -76.92
CA ALA A 767 -27.46 -18.09 -75.55
C ALA A 767 -28.49 -17.28 -74.74
N ALA A 768 -28.64 -17.61 -73.46
CA ALA A 768 -29.59 -16.94 -72.57
C ALA A 768 -28.92 -16.62 -71.22
N LEU A 769 -29.37 -15.53 -70.59
CA LEU A 769 -29.05 -15.22 -69.20
C LEU A 769 -30.22 -15.62 -68.32
N VAL A 770 -29.89 -16.09 -67.12
CA VAL A 770 -30.89 -16.49 -66.13
C VAL A 770 -30.56 -15.88 -64.79
N ALA A 771 -31.58 -15.48 -64.04
CA ALA A 771 -31.48 -15.00 -62.69
C ALA A 771 -32.49 -15.71 -61.80
N VAL A 772 -32.04 -16.18 -60.63
CA VAL A 772 -32.91 -16.82 -59.63
C VAL A 772 -32.93 -15.98 -58.37
N ARG A 773 -34.12 -15.68 -57.85
CA ARG A 773 -34.35 -14.95 -56.61
C ARG A 773 -35.23 -15.77 -55.68
N THR A 774 -34.91 -15.80 -54.40
CA THR A 774 -35.81 -16.36 -53.38
C THR A 774 -36.96 -15.38 -53.12
N LEU A 775 -38.17 -15.91 -52.98
CA LEU A 775 -39.36 -15.14 -52.61
C LEU A 775 -39.81 -15.51 -51.20
N ALA A 776 -39.93 -14.51 -50.33
CA ALA A 776 -40.65 -14.63 -49.06
C ALA A 776 -41.98 -13.85 -49.16
N ARG A 777 -43.10 -14.55 -48.92
CA ARG A 777 -44.42 -13.93 -48.84
C ARG A 777 -44.84 -13.84 -47.39
N ASP A 778 -45.26 -12.66 -46.96
CA ASP A 778 -45.96 -12.49 -45.68
C ASP A 778 -47.46 -12.65 -45.96
N GLU A 779 -48.08 -13.69 -45.38
CA GLU A 779 -49.49 -14.03 -45.58
C GLU A 779 -50.44 -12.90 -45.13
N ASN A 780 -49.98 -11.97 -44.28
CA ASN A 780 -50.78 -10.89 -43.72
C ASN A 780 -50.60 -9.52 -44.40
N LYS A 781 -49.63 -9.33 -45.31
CA LYS A 781 -49.30 -8.00 -45.86
C LYS A 781 -49.27 -7.86 -47.39
N GLY A 782 -49.69 -8.89 -48.13
CA GLY A 782 -49.99 -8.75 -49.57
C GLY A 782 -48.81 -8.41 -50.49
N GLY A 783 -47.55 -8.50 -50.02
CA GLY A 783 -46.34 -8.23 -50.79
C GLY A 783 -45.29 -9.34 -50.63
N ALA A 784 -44.52 -9.59 -51.70
CA ALA A 784 -43.41 -10.54 -51.68
C ALA A 784 -42.07 -9.80 -51.58
N VAL A 785 -41.23 -10.17 -50.63
CA VAL A 785 -39.85 -9.68 -50.53
C VAL A 785 -38.95 -10.58 -51.36
N ARG A 786 -38.14 -9.98 -52.24
CA ARG A 786 -37.19 -10.66 -53.13
C ARG A 786 -35.79 -10.67 -52.53
N SER A 787 -35.08 -11.78 -52.66
CA SER A 787 -33.63 -11.79 -52.43
C SER A 787 -32.88 -11.07 -53.56
N ARG A 788 -31.57 -10.87 -53.39
CA ARG A 788 -30.68 -10.57 -54.52
C ARG A 788 -30.75 -11.68 -55.58
N PRO A 789 -30.62 -11.36 -56.88
CA PRO A 789 -30.57 -12.37 -57.93
C PRO A 789 -29.24 -13.12 -57.92
N VAL A 790 -29.30 -14.43 -58.13
CA VAL A 790 -28.15 -15.27 -58.47
C VAL A 790 -28.18 -15.52 -59.97
N LEU A 791 -27.11 -15.14 -60.64
CA LEU A 791 -27.04 -15.13 -62.09
C LEU A 791 -26.41 -16.42 -62.61
N GLY A 792 -26.95 -16.92 -63.72
CA GLY A 792 -26.41 -18.02 -64.50
C GLY A 792 -26.47 -17.68 -65.99
N SER A 793 -25.69 -18.41 -66.78
CA SER A 793 -25.70 -18.27 -68.24
C SER A 793 -25.92 -19.62 -68.89
N VAL A 794 -26.81 -19.68 -69.88
CA VAL A 794 -27.00 -20.83 -70.73
C VAL A 794 -26.24 -20.58 -72.03
N PRO A 795 -25.24 -21.41 -72.38
CA PRO A 795 -24.55 -21.27 -73.65
C PRO A 795 -25.52 -21.49 -74.82
N ALA A 796 -25.19 -20.96 -76.00
CA ALA A 796 -25.93 -21.27 -77.22
C ALA A 796 -25.82 -22.77 -77.53
N ARG A 797 -26.87 -23.35 -78.12
CA ARG A 797 -26.86 -24.74 -78.58
C ARG A 797 -25.89 -24.88 -79.76
N GLU A 798 -25.21 -26.01 -79.89
CA GLU A 798 -24.43 -26.31 -81.10
C GLU A 798 -25.37 -26.42 -82.31
N ALA A 799 -24.99 -25.84 -83.44
CA ALA A 799 -25.82 -25.92 -84.64
C ALA A 799 -25.62 -27.28 -85.34
N GLU A 800 -26.69 -27.97 -85.67
CA GLU A 800 -26.63 -29.19 -86.49
C GLU A 800 -26.64 -28.79 -87.97
N VAL A 801 -25.55 -29.08 -88.69
CA VAL A 801 -25.45 -28.83 -90.12
C VAL A 801 -25.50 -30.15 -90.87
N ARG A 802 -26.60 -30.34 -91.58
CA ARG A 802 -26.81 -31.51 -92.44
C ARG A 802 -26.16 -31.25 -93.79
N TYR A 803 -25.41 -32.23 -94.28
CA TYR A 803 -24.77 -32.18 -95.60
C TYR A 803 -25.23 -33.32 -96.49
N ARG A 804 -25.47 -33.01 -97.76
CA ARG A 804 -25.94 -33.97 -98.76
C ARG A 804 -25.23 -33.76 -100.08
N PHE A 805 -24.70 -34.83 -100.66
CA PHE A 805 -24.23 -34.83 -102.04
C PHE A 805 -25.36 -35.25 -103.00
N ARG A 806 -25.47 -34.56 -104.14
CA ARG A 806 -26.36 -34.88 -105.26
C ARG A 806 -25.56 -34.91 -106.56
N ALA A 807 -25.92 -35.82 -107.48
CA ALA A 807 -25.35 -35.83 -108.82
C ALA A 807 -25.81 -34.59 -109.62
N ALA A 808 -24.90 -33.94 -110.36
CA ALA A 808 -25.26 -32.82 -111.21
C ALA A 808 -26.09 -33.28 -112.42
N ARG A 809 -27.33 -32.79 -112.56
CA ARG A 809 -28.21 -33.10 -113.70
C ARG A 809 -27.87 -32.23 -114.94
N ARG A 810 -26.87 -32.61 -115.75
CA ARG A 810 -26.75 -32.44 -117.23
C ARG A 810 -25.29 -32.51 -117.75
N ARG A 811 -25.11 -33.25 -118.86
CA ARG A 811 -24.06 -33.28 -119.92
C ARG A 811 -22.54 -33.15 -119.62
N ARG A 812 -22.08 -33.08 -118.36
CA ARG A 812 -20.65 -33.35 -118.03
C ARG A 812 -20.56 -34.50 -117.04
N ARG A 813 -19.91 -35.61 -117.43
CA ARG A 813 -19.54 -36.70 -116.52
C ARG A 813 -18.49 -36.15 -115.54
N GLY A 814 -18.70 -36.30 -114.23
CA GLY A 814 -17.69 -35.96 -113.21
C GLY A 814 -17.95 -34.70 -112.37
N ALA A 815 -19.19 -34.32 -112.06
CA ALA A 815 -19.47 -33.22 -111.13
C ALA A 815 -20.49 -33.59 -110.04
N ALA A 816 -20.24 -33.15 -108.81
CA ALA A 816 -21.13 -33.31 -107.65
C ALA A 816 -21.62 -31.95 -107.14
N VAL A 817 -22.81 -31.96 -106.53
CA VAL A 817 -23.40 -30.83 -105.81
C VAL A 817 -23.42 -31.16 -104.33
N LEU A 818 -22.79 -30.36 -103.48
CA LEU A 818 -22.95 -30.42 -102.03
C LEU A 818 -24.01 -29.39 -101.60
N GLU A 819 -24.98 -29.84 -100.82
CA GLU A 819 -25.99 -29.02 -100.18
C GLU A 819 -25.77 -29.09 -98.66
N LEU A 820 -25.64 -27.93 -98.03
CA LEU A 820 -25.48 -27.76 -96.58
C LEU A 820 -26.69 -27.00 -96.04
N THR A 821 -27.34 -27.57 -95.02
CA THR A 821 -28.51 -26.99 -94.34
C THR A 821 -28.27 -26.98 -92.84
N ALA A 822 -28.43 -25.82 -92.19
CA ALA A 822 -28.34 -25.68 -90.74
C ALA A 822 -29.74 -25.69 -90.12
N ASP A 823 -29.86 -26.18 -88.90
CA ASP A 823 -31.09 -26.08 -88.11
C ASP A 823 -31.26 -24.71 -87.42
N GLN A 824 -30.17 -23.96 -87.28
CA GLN A 824 -30.14 -22.59 -86.75
C GLN A 824 -29.05 -21.76 -87.46
N ARG A 825 -29.19 -20.43 -87.46
CA ARG A 825 -28.19 -19.54 -88.07
C ARG A 825 -26.85 -19.77 -87.39
N THR A 826 -25.84 -20.11 -88.18
CA THR A 826 -24.53 -20.49 -87.65
C THR A 826 -23.41 -20.09 -88.59
N ARG A 827 -22.20 -19.92 -88.04
CA ARG A 827 -21.00 -19.70 -88.83
C ARG A 827 -20.28 -21.03 -89.02
N LEU A 828 -20.32 -21.57 -90.23
CA LEU A 828 -19.60 -22.78 -90.59
C LEU A 828 -18.09 -22.56 -90.44
N PRO A 829 -17.36 -23.51 -89.83
CA PRO A 829 -15.92 -23.54 -89.92
C PRO A 829 -15.48 -23.87 -91.37
N PRO A 830 -14.20 -23.70 -91.72
CA PRO A 830 -13.71 -24.18 -93.01
C PRO A 830 -13.95 -25.69 -93.15
N LEU A 831 -14.56 -26.11 -94.25
CA LEU A 831 -14.88 -27.52 -94.53
C LEU A 831 -14.10 -28.03 -95.74
N VAL A 832 -13.80 -29.31 -95.76
CA VAL A 832 -13.17 -30.01 -96.88
C VAL A 832 -14.10 -31.12 -97.38
N VAL A 833 -14.21 -31.25 -98.70
CA VAL A 833 -14.86 -32.38 -99.35
C VAL A 833 -13.78 -33.39 -99.71
N VAL A 834 -13.91 -34.58 -99.15
CA VAL A 834 -12.95 -35.67 -99.32
C VAL A 834 -13.53 -36.73 -100.23
N HIS A 835 -12.74 -37.07 -101.24
CA HIS A 835 -13.01 -38.11 -102.21
C HIS A 835 -12.16 -39.34 -101.92
N ARG A 836 -12.81 -40.50 -101.83
CA ARG A 836 -12.14 -41.79 -101.70
C ARG A 836 -12.62 -42.74 -102.79
N ALA A 837 -11.69 -43.32 -103.55
CA ALA A 837 -12.01 -44.37 -104.50
C ALA A 837 -12.46 -45.65 -103.77
N GLY A 838 -13.48 -46.32 -104.31
CA GLY A 838 -14.08 -47.53 -103.73
C GLY A 838 -15.44 -47.30 -103.06
N ASP A 839 -15.92 -48.32 -102.34
CA ASP A 839 -17.26 -48.35 -101.74
C ASP A 839 -17.30 -47.85 -100.28
N VAL A 840 -16.14 -47.67 -99.65
CA VAL A 840 -15.99 -47.28 -98.25
C VAL A 840 -16.08 -45.77 -98.09
N LEU A 841 -17.00 -45.30 -97.25
CA LEU A 841 -17.12 -43.88 -96.90
C LEU A 841 -15.91 -43.46 -96.04
N PRO A 842 -15.18 -42.38 -96.39
CA PRO A 842 -14.20 -41.82 -95.47
C PRO A 842 -14.91 -41.37 -94.20
N LEU A 843 -14.30 -41.60 -93.04
CA LEU A 843 -14.78 -41.18 -91.71
C LEU A 843 -13.93 -40.05 -91.12
N ARG A 844 -12.79 -39.75 -91.74
CA ARG A 844 -11.89 -38.65 -91.37
C ARG A 844 -11.24 -38.06 -92.63
N PRO A 845 -10.76 -36.80 -92.59
CA PRO A 845 -10.17 -36.14 -93.74
C PRO A 845 -9.01 -36.90 -94.39
N GLU A 846 -8.20 -37.62 -93.60
CA GLU A 846 -6.96 -38.27 -94.03
C GLU A 846 -7.19 -39.57 -94.81
N GLN A 847 -8.45 -40.03 -94.91
CA GLN A 847 -8.81 -41.31 -95.54
C GLN A 847 -9.10 -41.20 -97.05
N GLY A 848 -8.85 -40.04 -97.66
CA GLY A 848 -9.01 -39.80 -99.10
C GLY A 848 -8.36 -38.49 -99.53
N ASP A 849 -8.59 -38.10 -100.77
CA ASP A 849 -8.05 -36.87 -101.36
C ASP A 849 -9.04 -35.71 -101.15
N VAL A 850 -8.56 -34.57 -100.67
CA VAL A 850 -9.36 -33.35 -100.60
C VAL A 850 -9.55 -32.81 -102.02
N ILE A 851 -10.80 -32.69 -102.46
CA ILE A 851 -11.14 -32.25 -103.82
C ILE A 851 -11.81 -30.87 -103.87
N HIS A 852 -12.29 -30.38 -102.72
CA HIS A 852 -12.87 -29.05 -102.63
C HIS A 852 -12.75 -28.51 -101.20
N GLU A 853 -12.44 -27.22 -101.07
CA GLU A 853 -12.38 -26.52 -99.79
C GLU A 853 -13.45 -25.43 -99.73
N ILE A 854 -14.08 -25.31 -98.57
CA ILE A 854 -15.17 -24.38 -98.30
C ILE A 854 -14.67 -23.47 -97.18
N PRO A 855 -14.46 -22.17 -97.43
CA PRO A 855 -14.00 -21.26 -96.40
C PRO A 855 -15.09 -21.03 -95.34
N ALA A 856 -14.67 -20.62 -94.13
CA ALA A 856 -15.59 -20.27 -93.06
C ALA A 856 -16.60 -19.21 -93.52
N ARG A 857 -17.89 -19.43 -93.25
CA ARG A 857 -18.97 -18.55 -93.70
C ARG A 857 -20.24 -18.75 -92.90
N ASP A 858 -21.10 -17.74 -92.91
CA ASP A 858 -22.41 -17.86 -92.29
C ASP A 858 -23.34 -18.71 -93.16
N LEU A 859 -24.10 -19.58 -92.50
CA LEU A 859 -25.15 -20.40 -93.07
C LEU A 859 -26.46 -20.06 -92.35
N ASP A 860 -27.45 -19.68 -93.14
CA ASP A 860 -28.80 -19.37 -92.67
C ASP A 860 -29.70 -20.60 -92.84
N PRO A 861 -30.56 -20.96 -91.86
CA PRO A 861 -31.43 -22.13 -91.95
C PRO A 861 -32.38 -22.09 -93.13
N GLU A 862 -32.84 -20.89 -93.51
CA GLU A 862 -33.82 -20.71 -94.59
C GLU A 862 -33.19 -20.79 -95.97
N THR A 863 -31.85 -20.69 -96.08
CA THR A 863 -31.13 -20.65 -97.36
C THR A 863 -30.03 -21.72 -97.41
N PRO A 864 -30.32 -22.93 -97.92
CA PRO A 864 -29.33 -23.99 -98.08
C PRO A 864 -28.14 -23.55 -98.93
N LEU A 865 -26.91 -23.77 -98.45
CA LEU A 865 -25.70 -23.50 -99.22
C LEU A 865 -25.47 -24.64 -100.22
N THR A 866 -25.51 -24.31 -101.51
CA THR A 866 -25.29 -25.28 -102.59
C THR A 866 -24.00 -24.98 -103.34
N LEU A 867 -23.06 -25.93 -103.35
CA LEU A 867 -21.76 -25.82 -104.00
C LEU A 867 -21.58 -26.90 -105.06
N ARG A 868 -20.98 -26.54 -106.20
CA ARG A 868 -20.68 -27.47 -107.30
C ARG A 868 -19.18 -27.62 -107.43
N PHE A 869 -18.71 -28.85 -107.55
CA PHE A 869 -17.28 -29.15 -107.74
C PHE A 869 -17.12 -30.38 -108.64
N GLU A 870 -15.94 -30.48 -109.26
CA GLU A 870 -15.57 -31.59 -110.13
C GLU A 870 -15.01 -32.76 -109.32
N ILE A 871 -15.31 -33.97 -109.77
CA ILE A 871 -14.85 -35.22 -109.17
C ILE A 871 -13.71 -35.72 -110.05
N PRO A 872 -12.53 -36.05 -109.47
CA PRO A 872 -11.42 -36.60 -110.22
C PRO A 872 -11.84 -37.80 -111.08
N GLY A 873 -11.52 -37.78 -112.37
CA GLY A 873 -11.83 -38.89 -113.29
C GLY A 873 -10.93 -40.11 -113.04
N GLY A 874 -11.47 -41.33 -113.17
CA GLY A 874 -10.68 -42.57 -113.18
C GLY A 874 -11.25 -43.74 -112.36
N ALA A 875 -12.08 -43.48 -111.35
CA ALA A 875 -12.67 -44.54 -110.51
C ALA A 875 -14.15 -44.79 -110.84
N ARG A 876 -14.55 -46.05 -111.07
CA ARG A 876 -15.95 -46.43 -111.39
C ARG A 876 -16.87 -46.41 -110.17
N ARG A 877 -16.31 -46.50 -108.96
CA ARG A 877 -17.00 -46.39 -107.65
C ARG A 877 -16.16 -45.49 -106.73
N PHE A 878 -16.81 -44.56 -106.05
CA PHE A 878 -16.19 -43.63 -105.10
C PHE A 878 -17.21 -43.18 -104.04
N ARG A 879 -16.72 -42.64 -102.93
CA ARG A 879 -17.53 -42.02 -101.87
C ARG A 879 -17.05 -40.62 -101.55
N LEU A 880 -18.00 -39.73 -101.25
CA LEU A 880 -17.76 -38.35 -100.82
C LEU A 880 -18.22 -38.16 -99.37
N ALA A 881 -17.40 -37.50 -98.57
CA ALA A 881 -17.77 -37.02 -97.25
C ALA A 881 -17.29 -35.58 -97.06
N CYS A 882 -17.98 -34.85 -96.19
CA CYS A 882 -17.61 -33.48 -95.82
C CYS A 882 -17.13 -33.49 -94.37
N PHE A 883 -15.97 -32.87 -94.12
CA PHE A 883 -15.35 -32.77 -92.81
C PHE A 883 -14.92 -31.33 -92.52
N PRO A 884 -14.71 -30.96 -91.25
CA PRO A 884 -13.96 -29.75 -90.91
C PRO A 884 -12.52 -29.86 -91.45
N ALA A 885 -11.94 -28.75 -91.90
CA ALA A 885 -10.57 -28.71 -92.40
C ALA A 885 -9.55 -29.06 -91.29
N PRO A 886 -8.49 -29.86 -91.59
CA PRO A 886 -7.44 -30.18 -90.62
C PRO A 886 -6.71 -28.91 -90.14
N GLY A 887 -6.55 -28.73 -88.82
CA GLY A 887 -5.86 -27.57 -88.24
C GLY A 887 -6.74 -26.34 -87.95
N ALA A 888 -8.05 -26.40 -88.19
CA ALA A 888 -9.01 -25.40 -87.71
C ALA A 888 -9.26 -25.55 -86.19
N ALA A 889 -8.26 -25.23 -85.37
CA ALA A 889 -8.39 -25.23 -83.92
C ALA A 889 -9.30 -24.07 -83.46
N SER A 890 -10.54 -24.42 -83.12
CA SER A 890 -11.28 -24.01 -81.91
C SER A 890 -10.96 -22.64 -81.31
N GLY A 891 -11.10 -21.57 -82.11
CA GLY A 891 -11.05 -20.18 -81.66
C GLY A 891 -12.24 -19.39 -82.18
N GLY A 892 -13.34 -19.37 -81.43
CA GLY A 892 -14.43 -18.39 -81.59
C GLY A 892 -15.43 -18.59 -82.73
N THR A 893 -15.44 -19.75 -83.41
CA THR A 893 -16.51 -20.11 -84.37
C THR A 893 -17.48 -21.08 -83.70
N GLY A 894 -18.79 -20.82 -83.82
CA GLY A 894 -19.82 -21.60 -83.13
C GLY A 894 -19.64 -23.09 -83.34
N ALA A 895 -19.77 -23.90 -82.29
CA ALA A 895 -19.64 -25.33 -82.41
C ALA A 895 -20.75 -25.87 -83.33
N VAL A 896 -20.34 -26.41 -84.47
CA VAL A 896 -21.21 -26.99 -85.49
C VAL A 896 -20.99 -28.49 -85.51
N THR A 897 -22.05 -29.26 -85.37
CA THR A 897 -22.02 -30.71 -85.58
C THR A 897 -22.47 -31.03 -87.01
N LEU A 898 -21.58 -31.62 -87.81
CA LEU A 898 -21.89 -32.05 -89.18
C LEU A 898 -22.57 -33.42 -89.20
N ARG A 899 -23.72 -33.51 -89.86
CA ARG A 899 -24.43 -34.79 -90.08
C ARG A 899 -24.64 -35.07 -91.56
N ARG A 900 -24.24 -36.25 -92.02
CA ARG A 900 -24.52 -36.69 -93.41
C ARG A 900 -25.99 -37.06 -93.55
N ASP A 901 -26.67 -36.52 -94.56
CA ASP A 901 -28.03 -36.97 -94.91
C ASP A 901 -27.98 -38.43 -95.43
N PRO A 902 -28.80 -39.35 -94.89
CA PRO A 902 -28.90 -40.73 -95.37
C PRO A 902 -29.20 -40.84 -96.87
N ARG A 903 -29.88 -39.85 -97.45
CA ARG A 903 -30.26 -39.74 -98.87
C ARG A 903 -29.17 -39.08 -99.74
N SER A 904 -27.97 -38.92 -99.21
CA SER A 904 -26.80 -38.44 -99.96
C SER A 904 -26.33 -39.49 -100.96
N TRP A 905 -26.08 -39.02 -102.19
CA TRP A 905 -25.53 -39.77 -103.33
C TRP A 905 -24.22 -40.49 -102.97
#